data_AF-A0A813Z809-F1
#
_entry.id   AF-A0A813Z809-F1
#
_cell.length_a   1.000
_cell.length_b   1.000
_cell.length_c   1.000
_cell.angle_alpha   90.00
_cell.angle_beta   90.00
_cell.angle_gamma   90.00
#
_symmetry.space_group_name_H-M   'P 1'
#
loop_
_entity.id
_entity.type
_entity.pdbx_description
1 polymer ?
#
loop_
_entity_poly.entity_id
_entity_poly.type
_entity_poly.pdbx_seq_one_letter_code
_entity_poly.pdbx_strand_id
1 'polypeptide(L)'
;MSSFNQIQTACGALGYFDSKTYLKDDDCEDALRILLRCLKYDNERKDARLQMLESKILENDLIPILIYLNSKQDAKIIHHALKLLVNLTKPPLVCFDGKLPKDVTLTNVYLKIEAHLQKTKTNLANEKLFDFLVNKVQPVLDTKWLDRSDEDDFILHAVFTLVRNILSIKSERQISEESDINAHDLVLWSIHKSNMENLILFCGNKAQGDERIMNILEILVLMLREQSAQELAYTGEQQTKNQREKTNEALDLLYERELAEKQQLYKLTARRSTFGGATYVMCNAKGIGENQLICHRPLQNLNAMEFDREKRRFRRPKNRAPVKNDLDDSQHHHSALGIRLFLREFCVAFLDNCYNILMPRARDMIIKSTCLLSDETNFFWAIRFFTEFNRHAHTSIDRISETLQMNTFHLLHTKIDHYREMIKIDKPEAKLWAKRLQIGFGAFKEYILCVKSMLTNTNEVIIRAATIIKNNIFYMQEYREQIYILLRDYDNTKMTNIYLHDLIESTHEFLKMLEEHTTKLKHVFVQRCRTARKSTTTKKKKNENTEKNEPPNEQLEEEWQNQISERLSCLLQGLEEVSINKSDVCPFDALSEVPIDDQSITAVARIQHALRINKLDEAIALFRASREVWPIEKTFGYEDIGAEEEFNLLREIYMTSNMDNLLPKNTDEDDENNEEEYEEGHDEGMK
;
A
#
# COMPACT_ATOMS: atom_id res chain seq x y z
N MET A 1 -22.95 18.98 41.31
CA MET A 1 -21.51 19.00 41.65
C MET A 1 -20.73 18.93 40.35
N SER A 2 -19.73 19.79 40.15
CA SER A 2 -18.89 19.74 38.95
C SER A 2 -18.29 18.33 38.80
N SER A 3 -18.24 17.81 37.56
CA SER A 3 -17.54 16.56 37.24
C SER A 3 -16.12 16.53 37.81
N PHE A 4 -15.49 17.70 37.88
CA PHE A 4 -14.19 17.93 38.50
C PHE A 4 -14.08 17.44 39.95
N ASN A 5 -15.03 17.82 40.82
CA ASN A 5 -14.99 17.41 42.23
C ASN A 5 -15.22 15.90 42.38
N GLN A 6 -16.05 15.32 41.51
CA GLN A 6 -16.33 13.88 41.54
C GLN A 6 -15.10 13.05 41.20
N ILE A 7 -14.31 13.46 40.20
CA ILE A 7 -13.07 12.77 39.82
C ILE A 7 -12.05 12.84 40.96
N GLN A 8 -11.87 14.01 41.59
CA GLN A 8 -10.91 14.15 42.67
C GLN A 8 -11.28 13.33 43.91
N THR A 9 -12.57 13.32 44.29
CA THR A 9 -13.06 12.47 45.38
C THR A 9 -12.88 10.99 45.03
N ALA A 10 -13.21 10.57 43.81
CA ALA A 10 -13.04 9.19 43.38
C ALA A 10 -11.57 8.76 43.35
N CYS A 11 -10.65 9.60 42.89
CA CYS A 11 -9.21 9.31 42.96
C CYS A 11 -8.71 9.15 44.41
N GLY A 12 -9.24 9.95 45.34
CA GLY A 12 -8.89 9.83 46.77
C GLY A 12 -9.43 8.58 47.46
N ALA A 13 -10.50 7.97 46.92
CA ALA A 13 -11.17 6.78 47.47
C ALA A 13 -10.66 5.46 46.87
N LEU A 14 -9.54 5.46 46.15
CA LEU A 14 -8.96 4.23 45.57
C LEU A 14 -8.13 3.46 46.60
N GLY A 15 -7.28 4.17 47.34
CA GLY A 15 -6.34 3.59 48.28
C GLY A 15 -5.05 4.39 48.39
N TYR A 16 -4.04 3.79 49.01
CA TYR A 16 -2.72 4.36 49.12
C TYR A 16 -1.64 3.28 49.11
N PHE A 17 -0.44 3.68 48.70
CA PHE A 17 0.73 2.81 48.68
C PHE A 17 1.49 2.91 50.01
N ASP A 18 1.35 1.90 50.86
CA ASP A 18 2.13 1.77 52.09
C ASP A 18 3.44 1.05 51.79
N SER A 19 4.44 1.77 51.24
CA SER A 19 5.87 1.46 50.97
C SER A 19 6.28 0.08 50.40
N LYS A 20 5.59 -1.01 50.76
CA LYS A 20 5.72 -2.40 50.33
C LYS A 20 4.45 -2.97 49.68
N THR A 21 3.26 -2.48 50.02
CA THR A 21 1.98 -3.01 49.50
C THR A 21 0.96 -1.90 49.27
N TYR A 22 0.11 -2.07 48.26
CA TYR A 22 -1.03 -1.18 48.03
C TYR A 22 -2.23 -1.60 48.89
N LEU A 23 -2.76 -0.65 49.68
CA LEU A 23 -3.94 -0.86 50.50
C LEU A 23 -5.12 -0.17 49.82
N LYS A 24 -6.09 -0.97 49.40
CA LYS A 24 -7.35 -0.48 48.81
C LYS A 24 -8.27 0.09 49.88
N ASP A 25 -9.02 1.11 49.53
CA ASP A 25 -10.13 1.61 50.35
C ASP A 25 -11.39 0.75 50.18
N ASP A 26 -12.35 0.88 51.09
CA ASP A 26 -13.58 0.07 51.07
C ASP A 26 -14.42 0.34 49.81
N ASP A 27 -14.44 1.58 49.32
CA ASP A 27 -15.20 2.04 48.15
C ASP A 27 -14.41 1.98 46.83
N CYS A 28 -13.26 1.28 46.78
CA CYS A 28 -12.35 1.27 45.63
C CYS A 28 -13.04 0.80 44.32
N GLU A 29 -13.90 -0.23 44.39
CA GLU A 29 -14.60 -0.74 43.19
C GLU A 29 -15.55 0.31 42.62
N ASP A 30 -16.31 1.00 43.47
CA ASP A 30 -17.27 2.02 43.05
C ASP A 30 -16.57 3.28 42.57
N ALA A 31 -15.45 3.67 43.19
CA ALA A 31 -14.58 4.73 42.71
C ALA A 31 -14.11 4.45 41.26
N LEU A 32 -13.60 3.26 40.97
CA LEU A 32 -13.17 2.88 39.61
C LEU A 32 -14.33 2.92 38.59
N ARG A 33 -15.53 2.50 38.98
CA ARG A 33 -16.73 2.58 38.12
C ARG A 33 -17.14 4.02 37.84
N ILE A 34 -17.07 4.91 38.83
CA ILE A 34 -17.35 6.35 38.66
C ILE A 34 -16.36 6.94 37.66
N LEU A 35 -15.06 6.65 37.82
CA LEU A 35 -14.02 7.13 36.91
C LEU A 35 -14.22 6.65 35.46
N LEU A 36 -14.55 5.37 35.27
CA LEU A 36 -14.91 4.83 33.95
C LEU A 36 -16.14 5.51 33.35
N ARG A 37 -17.14 5.83 34.18
CA ARG A 37 -18.34 6.56 33.74
C ARG A 37 -17.98 7.99 33.32
N CYS A 38 -17.13 8.68 34.07
CA CYS A 38 -16.65 10.02 33.73
C CYS A 38 -15.93 10.03 32.37
N LEU A 39 -15.09 9.02 32.07
CA LEU A 39 -14.44 8.90 30.76
C LEU A 39 -15.39 8.53 29.63
N LYS A 40 -16.47 7.77 29.91
CA LYS A 40 -17.47 7.41 28.91
C LYS A 40 -18.27 8.62 28.43
N TYR A 41 -18.57 9.55 29.34
CA TYR A 41 -19.32 10.78 29.06
C TYR A 41 -18.43 12.02 29.11
N ASP A 42 -17.16 11.86 28.71
CA ASP A 42 -16.21 12.96 28.68
C ASP A 42 -16.61 14.00 27.63
N ASN A 43 -16.32 15.27 27.90
CA ASN A 43 -16.68 16.36 27.02
C ASN A 43 -15.79 16.40 25.76
N GLU A 44 -16.10 17.28 24.81
CA GLU A 44 -15.31 17.44 23.57
C GLU A 44 -13.85 17.81 23.85
N ARG A 45 -13.60 18.56 24.94
CA ARG A 45 -12.26 18.99 25.35
C ARG A 45 -11.45 17.87 26.02
N LYS A 46 -12.09 16.78 26.44
CA LYS A 46 -11.47 15.69 27.20
C LYS A 46 -10.93 16.12 28.56
N ASP A 47 -11.68 16.99 29.25
CA ASP A 47 -11.28 17.55 30.54
C ASP A 47 -11.18 16.47 31.63
N ALA A 48 -12.09 15.47 31.62
CA ALA A 48 -12.03 14.37 32.60
C ALA A 48 -10.76 13.55 32.42
N ARG A 49 -10.42 13.18 31.18
CA ARG A 49 -9.15 12.50 30.87
C ARG A 49 -7.94 13.30 31.30
N LEU A 50 -7.90 14.60 30.98
CA LEU A 50 -6.78 15.46 31.32
C LEU A 50 -6.60 15.52 32.85
N GLN A 51 -7.68 15.71 33.61
CA GLN A 51 -7.62 15.77 35.07
C GLN A 51 -7.10 14.46 35.69
N MET A 52 -7.54 13.30 35.17
CA MET A 52 -7.07 11.99 35.64
C MET A 52 -5.58 11.76 35.33
N LEU A 53 -5.09 12.25 34.19
CA LEU A 53 -3.67 12.19 33.86
C LEU A 53 -2.84 13.17 34.70
N GLU A 54 -3.36 14.37 34.98
CA GLU A 54 -2.74 15.36 35.87
C GLU A 54 -2.62 14.83 37.31
N SER A 55 -3.58 14.04 37.78
CA SER A 55 -3.53 13.40 39.10
C SER A 55 -2.58 12.20 39.18
N LYS A 56 -1.94 11.82 38.06
CA LYS A 56 -1.01 10.67 37.97
C LYS A 56 -1.61 9.36 38.50
N ILE A 57 -2.92 9.16 38.31
CA ILE A 57 -3.65 7.96 38.76
C ILE A 57 -3.05 6.66 38.21
N LEU A 58 -2.46 6.71 37.01
CA LEU A 58 -1.82 5.55 36.38
C LEU A 58 -0.68 5.01 37.25
N GLU A 59 0.18 5.90 37.73
CA GLU A 59 1.43 5.58 38.44
C GLU A 59 1.18 5.30 39.91
N ASN A 60 0.31 6.11 40.54
CA ASN A 60 0.07 6.08 41.98
C ASN A 60 -0.88 4.96 42.41
N ASP A 61 -1.88 4.63 41.56
CA ASP A 61 -2.98 3.74 41.94
C ASP A 61 -3.12 2.55 40.99
N LEU A 62 -3.33 2.79 39.68
CA LEU A 62 -3.72 1.71 38.78
C LEU A 62 -2.64 0.64 38.58
N ILE A 63 -1.38 1.04 38.38
CA ILE A 63 -0.27 0.08 38.27
C ILE A 63 -0.10 -0.70 39.59
N PRO A 64 -0.04 -0.05 40.78
CA PRO A 64 -0.02 -0.76 42.06
C PRO A 64 -1.22 -1.69 42.29
N ILE A 65 -2.44 -1.27 41.96
CA ILE A 65 -3.66 -2.09 42.08
C ILE A 65 -3.49 -3.39 41.30
N LEU A 66 -3.01 -3.32 40.05
CA LEU A 66 -2.81 -4.51 39.22
C LEU A 66 -1.70 -5.42 39.74
N ILE A 67 -0.60 -4.85 40.26
CA ILE A 67 0.55 -5.65 40.72
C ILE A 67 0.28 -6.32 42.07
N TYR A 68 -0.31 -5.59 43.03
CA TYR A 68 -0.38 -6.02 44.43
C TYR A 68 -1.70 -6.69 44.80
N LEU A 69 -2.82 -6.40 44.12
CA LEU A 69 -4.08 -7.09 44.37
C LEU A 69 -4.14 -8.37 43.54
N ASN A 70 -4.01 -9.53 44.20
CA ASN A 70 -4.03 -10.84 43.55
C ASN A 70 -5.11 -11.79 44.09
N SER A 71 -5.99 -11.31 44.97
CA SER A 71 -7.05 -12.14 45.56
C SER A 71 -8.21 -12.35 44.59
N LYS A 72 -8.86 -13.53 44.63
CA LYS A 72 -10.08 -13.80 43.83
C LYS A 72 -11.20 -12.81 44.11
N GLN A 73 -11.27 -12.27 45.33
CA GLN A 73 -12.23 -11.25 45.74
C GLN A 73 -12.02 -9.90 45.04
N ASP A 74 -10.79 -9.63 44.57
CA ASP A 74 -10.41 -8.38 43.89
C ASP A 74 -10.54 -8.48 42.37
N ALA A 75 -11.00 -9.61 41.82
CA ALA A 75 -11.10 -9.83 40.38
C ALA A 75 -11.89 -8.71 39.67
N LYS A 76 -12.97 -8.22 40.29
CA LYS A 76 -13.75 -7.09 39.76
C LYS A 76 -12.95 -5.78 39.79
N ILE A 77 -12.25 -5.49 40.88
CA ILE A 77 -11.41 -4.28 40.99
C ILE A 77 -10.34 -4.30 39.90
N ILE A 78 -9.65 -5.43 39.75
CA ILE A 78 -8.64 -5.66 38.71
C ILE A 78 -9.22 -5.45 37.30
N HIS A 79 -10.41 -6.00 37.03
CA HIS A 79 -11.09 -5.83 35.75
C HIS A 79 -11.37 -4.34 35.44
N HIS A 80 -11.92 -3.59 36.40
CA HIS A 80 -12.19 -2.16 36.21
C HIS A 80 -10.90 -1.33 36.12
N ALA A 81 -9.87 -1.66 36.89
CA ALA A 81 -8.56 -1.01 36.84
C ALA A 81 -7.87 -1.23 35.50
N LEU A 82 -7.87 -2.47 34.97
CA LEU A 82 -7.34 -2.80 33.65
C LEU A 82 -8.10 -2.04 32.56
N LYS A 83 -9.42 -2.03 32.61
CA LYS A 83 -10.27 -1.28 31.66
C LYS A 83 -9.97 0.21 31.70
N LEU A 84 -9.76 0.77 32.88
CA LEU A 84 -9.45 2.19 33.06
C LEU A 84 -8.04 2.52 32.53
N LEU A 85 -7.06 1.67 32.82
CA LEU A 85 -5.68 1.78 32.33
C LEU A 85 -5.64 1.73 30.79
N VAL A 86 -6.33 0.77 30.17
CA VAL A 86 -6.47 0.67 28.70
C VAL A 86 -7.10 1.95 28.13
N ASN A 87 -8.11 2.50 28.79
CA ASN A 87 -8.79 3.69 28.30
C ASN A 87 -7.90 4.94 28.39
N LEU A 88 -7.21 5.15 29.52
CA LEU A 88 -6.36 6.32 29.74
C LEU A 88 -5.11 6.32 28.86
N THR A 89 -4.58 5.14 28.51
CA THR A 89 -3.39 4.99 27.64
C THR A 89 -3.69 5.11 26.14
N LYS A 90 -4.95 5.28 25.73
CA LYS A 90 -5.30 5.44 24.31
C LYS A 90 -4.51 6.57 23.64
N PRO A 91 -4.04 6.40 22.39
CA PRO A 91 -3.38 7.47 21.66
C PRO A 91 -4.25 8.72 21.61
N PRO A 92 -3.70 9.93 21.86
CA PRO A 92 -4.48 11.17 21.85
C PRO A 92 -5.25 11.35 20.54
N LEU A 93 -4.65 10.97 19.40
CA LEU A 93 -5.31 11.06 18.08
C LEU A 93 -6.62 10.27 18.02
N VAL A 94 -6.68 9.09 18.65
CA VAL A 94 -7.90 8.27 18.73
C VAL A 94 -8.94 8.92 19.65
N CYS A 95 -8.51 9.67 20.67
CA CYS A 95 -9.43 10.41 21.53
C CYS A 95 -10.09 11.61 20.84
N PHE A 96 -9.50 12.12 19.75
CA PHE A 96 -10.01 13.24 18.94
C PHE A 96 -10.43 12.80 17.53
N ASP A 97 -11.12 11.66 17.43
CA ASP A 97 -11.72 11.14 16.18
C ASP A 97 -10.74 10.95 15.01
N GLY A 98 -9.48 10.64 15.31
CA GLY A 98 -8.45 10.36 14.32
C GLY A 98 -7.89 11.60 13.62
N LYS A 99 -8.26 12.82 14.05
CA LYS A 99 -7.83 14.07 13.42
C LYS A 99 -7.14 15.01 14.41
N LEU A 100 -6.15 15.74 13.92
CA LEU A 100 -5.52 16.79 14.72
C LEU A 100 -6.50 17.96 14.91
N PRO A 101 -6.75 18.40 16.16
CA PRO A 101 -7.61 19.56 16.41
C PRO A 101 -7.07 20.81 15.72
N LYS A 102 -7.98 21.57 15.09
CA LYS A 102 -7.66 22.85 14.43
C LYS A 102 -7.75 24.05 15.37
N ASP A 103 -8.58 23.94 16.41
CA ASP A 103 -8.78 24.98 17.40
C ASP A 103 -7.62 25.03 18.38
N VAL A 104 -7.05 26.22 18.60
CA VAL A 104 -5.88 26.44 19.46
C VAL A 104 -6.07 25.87 20.87
N THR A 105 -7.28 26.00 21.43
CA THR A 105 -7.60 25.49 22.77
C THR A 105 -7.57 23.96 22.81
N LEU A 106 -8.19 23.29 21.84
CA LEU A 106 -8.18 21.84 21.72
C LEU A 106 -6.78 21.30 21.37
N THR A 107 -6.02 22.00 20.53
CA THR A 107 -4.62 21.67 20.25
C THR A 107 -3.77 21.72 21.53
N ASN A 108 -3.98 22.71 22.40
CA ASN A 108 -3.27 22.78 23.68
C ASN A 108 -3.62 21.62 24.61
N VAL A 109 -4.90 21.22 24.68
CA VAL A 109 -5.31 20.05 25.48
C VAL A 109 -4.73 18.75 24.89
N TYR A 110 -4.76 18.60 23.57
CA TYR A 110 -4.13 17.47 22.87
C TYR A 110 -2.65 17.33 23.24
N LEU A 111 -1.89 18.43 23.15
CA LEU A 111 -0.45 18.44 23.46
C LEU A 111 -0.19 18.16 24.95
N LYS A 112 -1.05 18.65 25.85
CA LYS A 112 -0.96 18.32 27.28
C LYS A 112 -1.17 16.82 27.52
N ILE A 113 -2.20 16.23 26.94
CA ILE A 113 -2.46 14.78 27.06
C ILE A 113 -1.28 13.99 26.51
N GLU A 114 -0.76 14.35 25.34
CA GLU A 114 0.42 13.70 24.75
C GLU A 114 1.63 13.80 25.69
N ALA A 115 1.90 14.98 26.25
CA ALA A 115 3.01 15.19 27.19
C ALA A 115 2.86 14.40 28.51
N HIS A 116 1.64 14.26 29.04
CA HIS A 116 1.40 13.43 30.22
C HIS A 116 1.65 11.94 29.92
N LEU A 117 1.16 11.43 28.79
CA LEU A 117 1.40 10.04 28.38
C LEU A 117 2.89 9.76 28.15
N GLN A 118 3.61 10.68 27.51
CA GLN A 118 5.07 10.58 27.31
C GLN A 118 5.82 10.42 28.63
N LYS A 119 5.49 11.24 29.64
CA LYS A 119 6.08 11.16 30.99
C LYS A 119 5.76 9.86 31.70
N THR A 120 4.54 9.35 31.53
CA THR A 120 4.11 8.10 32.18
C THR A 120 4.65 6.84 31.49
N LYS A 121 5.15 6.93 30.25
CA LYS A 121 5.69 5.77 29.50
C LYS A 121 6.78 5.03 30.27
N THR A 122 7.67 5.75 30.95
CA THR A 122 8.74 5.14 31.77
C THR A 122 8.18 4.37 32.97
N ASN A 123 7.11 4.85 33.58
CA ASN A 123 6.44 4.16 34.70
C ASN A 123 5.62 2.95 34.24
N LEU A 124 5.11 2.99 33.00
CA LEU A 124 4.45 1.85 32.35
C LEU A 124 5.45 0.77 31.91
N ALA A 125 6.73 1.12 31.72
CA ALA A 125 7.83 0.19 31.46
C ALA A 125 8.27 -0.54 32.75
N ASN A 126 7.33 -1.25 33.38
CA ASN A 126 7.54 -1.93 34.65
C ASN A 126 7.44 -3.45 34.48
N GLU A 127 8.54 -4.16 34.78
CA GLU A 127 8.64 -5.62 34.68
C GLU A 127 7.48 -6.35 35.40
N LYS A 128 7.15 -5.93 36.63
CA LYS A 128 6.08 -6.55 37.42
C LYS A 128 4.69 -6.36 36.80
N LEU A 129 4.47 -5.25 36.10
CA LEU A 129 3.22 -5.03 35.38
C LEU A 129 3.11 -6.01 34.21
N PHE A 130 4.18 -6.18 33.43
CA PHE A 130 4.20 -7.12 32.32
C PHE A 130 4.08 -8.58 32.79
N ASP A 131 4.73 -8.95 33.90
CA ASP A 131 4.56 -10.26 34.54
C ASP A 131 3.10 -10.51 34.93
N PHE A 132 2.43 -9.52 35.52
CA PHE A 132 1.00 -9.60 35.83
C PHE A 132 0.15 -9.82 34.56
N LEU A 133 0.43 -9.08 33.48
CA LEU A 133 -0.30 -9.22 32.22
C LEU A 133 -0.12 -10.61 31.60
N VAL A 134 1.11 -11.13 31.58
CA VAL A 134 1.43 -12.48 31.10
C VAL A 134 0.70 -13.54 31.94
N ASN A 135 0.72 -13.42 33.26
CA ASN A 135 0.01 -14.34 34.16
C ASN A 135 -1.52 -14.33 33.97
N LYS A 136 -2.10 -13.23 33.48
CA LYS A 136 -3.54 -13.16 33.13
C LYS A 136 -3.84 -13.75 31.76
N VAL A 137 -2.96 -13.58 30.78
CA VAL A 137 -3.18 -14.01 29.39
C VAL A 137 -2.83 -15.49 29.17
N GLN A 138 -1.74 -15.99 29.78
CA GLN A 138 -1.29 -17.37 29.62
C GLN A 138 -2.39 -18.42 29.83
N PRO A 139 -3.14 -18.43 30.96
CA PRO A 139 -4.18 -19.44 31.17
C PRO A 139 -5.32 -19.35 30.16
N VAL A 140 -5.60 -18.14 29.65
CA VAL A 140 -6.63 -17.92 28.62
C VAL A 140 -6.17 -18.44 27.26
N LEU A 141 -4.87 -18.37 26.97
CA LEU A 141 -4.32 -18.89 25.72
C LEU A 141 -4.20 -20.42 25.72
N ASP A 142 -4.09 -21.03 26.89
CA ASP A 142 -4.10 -22.49 27.06
C ASP A 142 -5.49 -23.10 26.82
N THR A 143 -6.57 -22.34 27.02
CA THR A 143 -7.93 -22.78 26.66
C THR A 143 -8.18 -22.71 25.14
N LYS A 144 -8.97 -23.65 24.63
CA LYS A 144 -9.38 -23.65 23.22
C LYS A 144 -10.30 -22.47 22.95
N TRP A 145 -10.25 -21.93 21.74
CA TRP A 145 -11.01 -20.73 21.37
C TRP A 145 -12.53 -20.86 21.53
N LEU A 146 -13.12 -22.05 21.34
CA LEU A 146 -14.55 -22.29 21.55
C LEU A 146 -14.96 -22.32 23.02
N ASP A 147 -14.02 -22.67 23.90
CA ASP A 147 -14.27 -22.88 25.32
C ASP A 147 -14.01 -21.61 26.14
N ARG A 148 -13.62 -20.51 25.48
CA ARG A 148 -13.35 -19.22 26.11
C ARG A 148 -14.65 -18.50 26.45
N SER A 149 -14.66 -17.91 27.64
CA SER A 149 -15.76 -17.02 28.05
C SER A 149 -15.59 -15.60 27.48
N ASP A 150 -16.66 -14.81 27.49
CA ASP A 150 -16.58 -13.38 27.12
C ASP A 150 -15.58 -12.60 28.00
N GLU A 151 -15.39 -13.03 29.27
CA GLU A 151 -14.40 -12.44 30.17
C GLU A 151 -12.96 -12.76 29.73
N ASP A 152 -12.73 -13.98 29.25
CA ASP A 152 -11.44 -14.42 28.73
C ASP A 152 -11.07 -13.65 27.45
N ASP A 153 -12.02 -13.50 26.52
CA ASP A 153 -11.81 -12.71 25.31
C ASP A 153 -11.64 -11.21 25.61
N PHE A 154 -12.34 -10.69 26.62
CA PHE A 154 -12.10 -9.34 27.12
C PHE A 154 -10.67 -9.20 27.66
N ILE A 155 -10.16 -10.15 28.46
CA ILE A 155 -8.80 -10.10 29.00
C ILE A 155 -7.78 -10.08 27.87
N LEU A 156 -7.90 -10.97 26.88
CA LEU A 156 -7.03 -10.99 25.71
C LEU A 156 -7.05 -9.63 24.99
N HIS A 157 -8.24 -9.13 24.66
CA HIS A 157 -8.39 -7.86 23.95
C HIS A 157 -7.82 -6.69 24.75
N ALA A 158 -8.12 -6.60 26.05
CA ALA A 158 -7.66 -5.54 26.92
C ALA A 158 -6.14 -5.54 27.08
N VAL A 159 -5.52 -6.70 27.29
CA VAL A 159 -4.06 -6.80 27.47
C VAL A 159 -3.31 -6.47 26.18
N PHE A 160 -3.68 -7.04 25.04
CA PHE A 160 -3.03 -6.69 23.77
C PHE A 160 -3.26 -5.22 23.39
N THR A 161 -4.46 -4.68 23.64
CA THR A 161 -4.72 -3.25 23.44
C THR A 161 -3.87 -2.39 24.37
N LEU A 162 -3.66 -2.79 25.62
CA LEU A 162 -2.80 -2.08 26.56
C LEU A 162 -1.34 -2.08 26.08
N VAL A 163 -0.80 -3.25 25.72
CA VAL A 163 0.58 -3.37 25.21
C VAL A 163 0.76 -2.51 23.96
N ARG A 164 -0.19 -2.57 23.03
CA ARG A 164 -0.23 -1.69 21.85
C ARG A 164 -0.20 -0.22 22.26
N ASN A 165 -1.10 0.20 23.15
CA ASN A 165 -1.20 1.58 23.59
C ASN A 165 0.12 2.05 24.21
N ILE A 166 0.73 1.27 25.09
CA ILE A 166 2.03 1.60 25.73
C ILE A 166 3.12 1.79 24.68
N LEU A 167 3.23 0.89 23.69
CA LEU A 167 4.22 1.00 22.62
C LEU A 167 3.94 2.20 21.69
N SER A 168 2.66 2.53 21.47
CA SER A 168 2.24 3.63 20.59
C SER A 168 2.65 5.01 21.12
N ILE A 169 2.74 5.17 22.45
CA ILE A 169 3.18 6.42 23.08
C ILE A 169 4.56 6.77 22.54
N LYS A 170 4.70 7.95 21.95
CA LYS A 170 6.00 8.44 21.45
C LYS A 170 6.94 8.64 22.63
N SER A 171 8.22 8.40 22.45
CA SER A 171 9.20 8.74 23.50
C SER A 171 9.48 10.24 23.47
N GLU A 172 9.73 10.84 24.64
CA GLU A 172 10.22 12.24 24.70
C GLU A 172 11.60 12.31 24.04
N ARG A 173 11.88 13.37 23.27
CA ARG A 173 13.19 13.53 22.64
C ARG A 173 14.24 13.61 23.74
N GLN A 174 15.24 12.72 23.72
CA GLN A 174 16.37 12.82 24.64
C GLN A 174 17.05 14.18 24.42
N ILE A 175 17.02 15.02 25.46
CA ILE A 175 17.74 16.32 25.48
C ILE A 175 19.19 16.11 25.94
N SER A 176 19.53 14.92 26.43
CA SER A 176 20.85 14.60 26.98
C SER A 176 21.51 13.49 26.16
N GLU A 177 22.71 13.79 25.66
CA GLU A 177 23.54 12.93 24.79
C GLU A 177 24.18 11.73 25.53
N GLU A 178 23.84 11.51 26.81
CA GLU A 178 24.59 10.59 27.69
C GLU A 178 23.91 9.23 27.98
N SER A 179 22.63 9.02 27.63
CA SER A 179 21.94 7.77 27.93
C SER A 179 21.48 7.00 26.69
N ASP A 180 22.10 5.86 26.41
CA ASP A 180 21.75 4.97 25.29
C ASP A 180 20.37 4.26 25.45
N ILE A 181 19.65 4.49 26.54
CA ILE A 181 18.38 3.80 26.85
C ILE A 181 17.20 4.78 26.75
N ASN A 182 16.32 4.50 25.80
CA ASN A 182 15.07 5.25 25.62
C ASN A 182 13.92 4.68 26.48
N ALA A 183 12.88 5.46 26.71
CA ALA A 183 11.63 4.97 27.33
C ALA A 183 11.00 3.82 26.51
N HIS A 184 11.18 3.81 25.18
CA HIS A 184 10.75 2.70 24.33
C HIS A 184 11.56 1.42 24.59
N ASP A 185 12.89 1.54 24.68
CA ASP A 185 13.80 0.43 25.00
C ASP A 185 13.47 -0.22 26.35
N LEU A 186 13.10 0.57 27.36
CA LEU A 186 12.66 0.04 28.66
C LEU A 186 11.38 -0.80 28.55
N VAL A 187 10.44 -0.39 27.70
CA VAL A 187 9.22 -1.18 27.43
C VAL A 187 9.58 -2.49 26.72
N LEU A 188 10.44 -2.43 25.70
CA LEU A 188 10.91 -3.63 24.98
C LEU A 188 11.63 -4.60 25.91
N TRP A 189 12.47 -4.08 26.81
CA TRP A 189 13.14 -4.88 27.83
C TRP A 189 12.14 -5.52 28.81
N SER A 190 11.10 -4.80 29.22
CA SER A 190 10.04 -5.34 30.09
C SER A 190 9.25 -6.45 29.41
N ILE A 191 8.93 -6.28 28.12
CA ILE A 191 8.28 -7.31 27.29
C ILE A 191 9.13 -8.59 27.27
N HIS A 192 10.43 -8.44 26.99
CA HIS A 192 11.36 -9.56 26.92
C HIS A 192 11.51 -10.29 28.26
N LYS A 193 11.65 -9.53 29.36
CA LYS A 193 11.80 -10.10 30.70
C LYS A 193 10.60 -10.93 31.15
N SER A 194 9.40 -10.47 30.82
CA SER A 194 8.17 -11.18 31.17
C SER A 194 7.83 -12.31 30.19
N ASN A 195 8.59 -12.52 29.11
CA ASN A 195 8.26 -13.42 27.99
C ASN A 195 6.95 -13.09 27.25
N MET A 196 6.53 -11.82 27.24
CA MET A 196 5.29 -11.42 26.54
C MET A 196 5.42 -11.60 25.02
N GLU A 197 6.63 -11.54 24.47
CA GLU A 197 6.94 -11.79 23.06
C GLU A 197 6.50 -13.19 22.60
N ASN A 198 6.66 -14.21 23.45
CA ASN A 198 6.29 -15.59 23.11
C ASN A 198 4.76 -15.72 23.02
N LEU A 199 4.01 -14.99 23.85
CA LEU A 199 2.56 -14.93 23.76
C LEU A 199 2.10 -14.22 22.47
N ILE A 200 2.79 -13.14 22.08
CA ILE A 200 2.51 -12.43 20.82
C ILE A 200 2.74 -13.38 19.63
N LEU A 201 3.86 -14.11 19.60
CA LEU A 201 4.17 -15.11 18.58
C LEU A 201 3.15 -16.25 18.57
N PHE A 202 2.78 -16.78 19.74
CA PHE A 202 1.80 -17.84 19.85
C PHE A 202 0.43 -17.43 19.29
N CYS A 203 -0.04 -16.23 19.64
CA CYS A 203 -1.26 -15.67 19.09
C CYS A 203 -1.14 -15.48 17.57
N GLY A 204 0.01 -15.00 17.09
CA GLY A 204 0.27 -14.85 15.67
C GLY A 204 0.14 -16.16 14.88
N ASN A 205 0.71 -17.24 15.40
CA ASN A 205 0.64 -18.57 14.78
C ASN A 205 -0.79 -19.16 14.84
N LYS A 206 -1.49 -18.98 15.96
CA LYS A 206 -2.85 -19.52 16.17
C LYS A 206 -4.00 -18.63 15.70
N ALA A 207 -3.74 -17.53 15.00
CA ALA A 207 -4.75 -16.52 14.64
C ALA A 207 -5.84 -16.97 13.64
N GLN A 208 -6.18 -18.27 13.54
CA GLN A 208 -7.20 -18.76 12.62
C GLN A 208 -8.56 -18.16 13.00
N GLY A 209 -9.08 -17.24 12.17
CA GLY A 209 -10.38 -16.59 12.38
C GLY A 209 -10.39 -15.47 13.41
N ASP A 210 -9.22 -15.00 13.87
CA ASP A 210 -9.15 -14.00 14.92
C ASP A 210 -9.13 -12.56 14.36
N GLU A 211 -10.14 -11.76 14.70
CA GLU A 211 -10.20 -10.33 14.33
C GLU A 211 -9.03 -9.51 14.92
N ARG A 212 -8.32 -10.06 15.92
CA ARG A 212 -7.19 -9.41 16.60
C ARG A 212 -5.89 -9.41 15.77
N ILE A 213 -5.87 -10.02 14.58
CA ILE A 213 -4.68 -10.05 13.69
C ILE A 213 -4.09 -8.66 13.47
N MET A 214 -4.93 -7.65 13.20
CA MET A 214 -4.44 -6.29 12.95
C MET A 214 -3.83 -5.67 14.21
N ASN A 215 -4.37 -5.98 15.40
CA ASN A 215 -3.78 -5.52 16.66
C ASN A 215 -2.41 -6.17 16.90
N ILE A 216 -2.26 -7.46 16.62
CA ILE A 216 -0.96 -8.16 16.71
C ILE A 216 0.03 -7.52 15.73
N LEU A 217 -0.39 -7.32 14.48
CA LEU A 217 0.43 -6.66 13.46
C LEU A 217 0.86 -5.25 13.89
N GLU A 218 -0.05 -4.48 14.46
CA GLU A 218 0.24 -3.15 14.97
C GLU A 218 1.24 -3.19 16.15
N ILE A 219 1.10 -4.15 17.08
CA ILE A 219 2.09 -4.36 18.16
C ILE A 219 3.47 -4.65 17.57
N LEU A 220 3.56 -5.53 16.57
CA LEU A 220 4.82 -5.89 15.90
C LEU A 220 5.48 -4.67 15.25
N VAL A 221 4.69 -3.87 14.51
CA VAL A 221 5.16 -2.62 13.90
C VAL A 221 5.66 -1.67 14.97
N LEU A 222 4.91 -1.51 16.07
CA LEU A 222 5.28 -0.60 17.14
C LEU A 222 6.51 -1.06 17.93
N MET A 223 6.75 -2.37 18.09
CA MET A 223 7.98 -2.90 18.70
C MET A 223 9.23 -2.59 17.87
N LEU A 224 9.09 -2.50 16.55
CA LEU A 224 10.21 -2.37 15.62
C LEU A 224 10.31 -0.96 15.01
N ARG A 225 9.42 -0.04 15.37
CA ARG A 225 9.29 1.30 14.76
C ARG A 225 10.55 2.16 14.86
N GLU A 226 11.31 2.04 15.94
CA GLU A 226 12.55 2.80 16.18
C GLU A 226 13.80 2.10 15.64
N GLN A 227 13.67 0.93 15.00
CA GLN A 227 14.79 0.13 14.50
C GLN A 227 14.94 0.19 12.98
N SER A 228 16.19 0.10 12.51
CA SER A 228 16.51 -0.17 11.10
C SER A 228 16.55 -1.67 10.85
N ALA A 229 15.82 -2.16 9.83
CA ALA A 229 15.81 -3.57 9.44
C ALA A 229 17.23 -4.05 9.06
N GLN A 230 17.97 -3.21 8.33
CA GLN A 230 19.36 -3.47 7.95
C GLN A 230 20.27 -3.61 9.19
N GLU A 231 20.21 -2.68 10.15
CA GLU A 231 21.05 -2.75 11.35
C GLU A 231 20.70 -3.95 12.24
N LEU A 232 19.41 -4.26 12.35
CA LEU A 232 18.92 -5.38 13.15
C LEU A 232 19.39 -6.73 12.56
N ALA A 233 19.32 -6.88 11.23
CA ALA A 233 19.76 -8.09 10.54
C ALA A 233 21.23 -8.40 10.82
N TYR A 234 22.08 -7.38 10.84
CA TYR A 234 23.51 -7.52 11.14
C TYR A 234 23.84 -7.63 12.63
N THR A 235 22.87 -7.47 13.53
CA THR A 235 23.12 -7.47 14.98
C THR A 235 23.37 -8.89 15.48
N GLY A 236 24.53 -9.18 16.09
CA GLY A 236 24.79 -10.49 16.71
C GLY A 236 25.37 -11.55 15.77
N GLU A 237 25.46 -11.25 14.47
CA GLU A 237 26.48 -11.92 13.67
C GLU A 237 27.82 -11.46 14.23
N GLN A 238 28.71 -12.42 14.51
CA GLN A 238 30.11 -12.10 14.70
C GLN A 238 30.54 -11.32 13.47
N GLN A 239 30.56 -9.99 13.55
CA GLN A 239 31.12 -9.22 12.45
C GLN A 239 32.56 -9.70 12.33
N THR A 240 32.81 -10.35 11.20
CA THR A 240 34.14 -10.52 10.64
C THR A 240 34.84 -9.19 10.81
N LYS A 241 36.05 -9.20 11.37
CA LYS A 241 36.88 -8.02 11.66
C LYS A 241 36.73 -6.92 10.58
N ASN A 242 36.62 -7.32 9.32
CA ASN A 242 36.26 -6.53 8.14
C ASN A 242 35.14 -5.49 8.30
N GLN A 243 34.03 -5.76 8.99
CA GLN A 243 32.91 -4.80 9.02
C GLN A 243 33.05 -3.79 10.15
N ARG A 244 33.65 -4.19 11.28
CA ARG A 244 34.13 -3.25 12.30
C ARG A 244 35.25 -2.37 11.75
N GLU A 245 36.13 -2.95 10.94
CA GLU A 245 37.14 -2.23 10.18
C GLU A 245 36.47 -1.26 9.21
N LYS A 246 35.48 -1.67 8.41
CA LYS A 246 34.72 -0.75 7.52
C LYS A 246 33.98 0.36 8.25
N THR A 247 33.40 0.10 9.43
CA THR A 247 32.76 1.16 10.23
C THR A 247 33.79 2.12 10.81
N ASN A 248 34.94 1.60 11.26
CA ASN A 248 36.05 2.44 11.73
C ASN A 248 36.64 3.25 10.57
N GLU A 249 36.85 2.65 9.40
CA GLU A 249 37.26 3.33 8.19
C GLU A 249 36.26 4.41 7.77
N ALA A 250 34.95 4.14 7.85
CA ALA A 250 33.93 5.14 7.58
C ALA A 250 33.95 6.29 8.59
N LEU A 251 34.18 6.00 9.88
CA LEU A 251 34.37 7.01 10.92
C LEU A 251 35.64 7.83 10.68
N ASP A 252 36.74 7.18 10.30
CA ASP A 252 38.00 7.84 9.97
C ASP A 252 37.84 8.74 8.75
N LEU A 253 37.16 8.28 7.70
CA LEU A 253 36.84 9.09 6.52
C LEU A 253 35.93 10.29 6.86
N LEU A 254 34.96 10.11 7.75
CA LEU A 254 34.11 11.22 8.22
C LEU A 254 34.92 12.21 9.05
N TYR A 255 35.80 11.72 9.93
CA TYR A 255 36.68 12.54 10.73
C TYR A 255 37.68 13.31 9.86
N GLU A 256 38.25 12.67 8.84
CA GLU A 256 39.11 13.30 7.84
C GLU A 256 38.36 14.35 7.03
N ARG A 257 37.11 14.07 6.65
CA ARG A 257 36.25 15.05 5.96
C ARG A 257 35.94 16.24 6.86
N GLU A 258 35.59 16.02 8.11
CA GLU A 258 35.33 17.08 9.09
C GLU A 258 36.60 17.93 9.32
N LEU A 259 37.76 17.28 9.43
CA LEU A 259 39.05 17.95 9.51
C LEU A 259 39.36 18.75 8.23
N ALA A 260 39.09 18.19 7.05
CA ALA A 260 39.30 18.88 5.78
C ALA A 260 38.37 20.09 5.64
N GLU A 261 37.10 19.98 6.02
CA GLU A 261 36.14 21.09 6.06
C GLU A 261 36.58 22.18 7.07
N LYS A 262 37.00 21.78 8.27
CA LYS A 262 37.60 22.68 9.27
C LYS A 262 38.85 23.37 8.71
N GLN A 263 39.75 22.63 8.06
CA GLN A 263 40.96 23.18 7.43
C GLN A 263 40.63 24.14 6.28
N GLN A 264 39.61 23.86 5.46
CA GLN A 264 39.14 24.79 4.43
C GLN A 264 38.60 26.08 5.06
N LEU A 265 37.83 26.00 6.15
CA LEU A 265 37.37 27.16 6.92
C LEU A 265 38.54 27.97 7.50
N TYR A 266 39.58 27.31 8.02
CA TYR A 266 40.79 27.98 8.49
C TYR A 266 41.58 28.66 7.36
N LYS A 267 41.67 28.03 6.18
CA LYS A 267 42.30 28.63 4.98
C LYS A 267 41.55 29.87 4.50
N LEU A 268 40.22 29.88 4.58
CA LEU A 268 39.40 31.05 4.26
C LEU A 268 39.58 32.22 5.23
N THR A 269 40.03 31.94 6.47
CA THR A 269 40.07 32.91 7.57
C THR A 269 41.50 33.09 8.12
N ALA A 270 42.50 33.16 7.24
CA ALA A 270 43.90 33.34 7.62
C ALA A 270 44.22 34.73 8.25
N ARG A 271 43.28 35.68 8.27
CA ARG A 271 43.43 37.02 8.88
C ARG A 271 42.22 37.37 9.74
N ARG A 272 42.43 38.18 10.79
CA ARG A 272 41.35 38.71 11.66
C ARG A 272 40.28 39.43 10.82
N SER A 273 39.00 39.22 11.14
CA SER A 273 37.86 39.75 10.35
C SER A 273 37.80 41.29 10.25
N THR A 274 38.59 42.00 11.04
CA THR A 274 38.73 43.46 11.03
C THR A 274 39.77 43.98 10.04
N PHE A 275 40.62 43.12 9.47
CA PHE A 275 41.46 43.51 8.33
C PHE A 275 40.58 43.43 7.08
N GLY A 276 39.92 44.54 6.74
CA GLY A 276 39.09 44.66 5.54
C GLY A 276 39.81 44.03 4.36
N GLY A 277 39.26 42.92 3.85
CA GLY A 277 39.84 42.17 2.73
C GLY A 277 40.17 43.15 1.61
N ALA A 278 41.35 42.98 0.99
CA ALA A 278 41.84 43.88 -0.05
C ALA A 278 40.71 44.17 -1.04
N THR A 279 40.41 45.46 -1.19
CA THR A 279 39.36 45.95 -2.06
C THR A 279 39.86 45.88 -3.48
N TYR A 280 39.29 44.99 -4.29
CA TYR A 280 39.65 44.85 -5.69
C TYR A 280 38.60 45.52 -6.56
N VAL A 281 39.05 46.22 -7.61
CA VAL A 281 38.19 46.74 -8.65
C VAL A 281 38.17 45.72 -9.78
N MET A 282 36.99 45.18 -10.07
CA MET A 282 36.82 44.22 -11.16
C MET A 282 36.70 44.98 -12.48
N CYS A 283 37.76 44.92 -13.30
CA CYS A 283 37.72 45.45 -14.65
C CYS A 283 36.67 44.69 -15.48
N ASN A 284 35.86 45.40 -16.26
CA ASN A 284 34.77 44.88 -17.11
C ASN A 284 33.48 44.41 -16.41
N ALA A 285 33.34 44.60 -15.09
CA ALA A 285 32.05 44.48 -14.41
C ALA A 285 31.53 45.86 -14.01
N LYS A 286 30.37 46.26 -14.56
CA LYS A 286 29.71 47.51 -14.17
C LYS A 286 28.92 47.28 -12.87
N GLY A 287 29.16 48.15 -11.88
CA GLY A 287 28.36 48.20 -10.66
C GLY A 287 27.04 48.95 -10.88
N ILE A 288 26.51 49.56 -9.82
CA ILE A 288 25.36 50.45 -9.93
C ILE A 288 25.83 51.75 -10.61
N GLY A 289 25.48 51.94 -11.89
CA GLY A 289 25.87 53.10 -12.71
C GLY A 289 27.04 52.85 -13.66
N GLU A 290 27.88 53.87 -13.92
CA GLU A 290 29.10 53.77 -14.75
C GLU A 290 30.34 53.30 -13.98
N ASN A 291 30.25 53.15 -12.66
CA ASN A 291 31.38 52.79 -11.81
C ASN A 291 31.71 51.29 -11.93
N GLN A 292 33.01 50.96 -11.89
CA GLN A 292 33.48 49.58 -11.87
C GLN A 292 33.14 48.90 -10.54
N LEU A 293 32.81 47.61 -10.58
CA LEU A 293 32.39 46.85 -9.42
C LEU A 293 33.54 46.66 -8.42
N ILE A 294 33.26 46.93 -7.15
CA ILE A 294 34.20 46.78 -6.05
C ILE A 294 33.91 45.46 -5.31
N CYS A 295 34.93 44.61 -5.13
CA CYS A 295 34.82 43.33 -4.41
C CYS A 295 35.79 43.27 -3.21
N HIS A 296 35.27 42.87 -2.04
CA HIS A 296 36.03 42.79 -0.79
C HIS A 296 36.44 41.35 -0.44
N ARG A 297 36.86 40.54 -1.43
CA ARG A 297 37.18 39.11 -1.27
C ARG A 297 38.61 38.79 -1.70
N PRO A 298 39.30 37.82 -1.06
CA PRO A 298 40.66 37.44 -1.43
C PRO A 298 40.72 36.85 -2.87
N LEU A 299 41.81 37.16 -3.59
CA LEU A 299 42.05 36.85 -5.02
C LEU A 299 41.87 35.38 -5.43
N GLN A 300 41.95 34.44 -4.49
CA GLN A 300 41.86 32.99 -4.76
C GLN A 300 40.48 32.55 -5.28
N ASN A 301 39.42 33.35 -5.09
CA ASN A 301 38.03 32.97 -5.41
C ASN A 301 37.39 33.78 -6.54
N LEU A 302 38.17 34.42 -7.44
CA LEU A 302 37.61 35.24 -8.53
C LEU A 302 36.79 34.45 -9.57
N ASN A 303 37.03 33.15 -9.74
CA ASN A 303 36.26 32.31 -10.67
C ASN A 303 34.91 31.82 -10.10
N ALA A 304 34.69 31.95 -8.78
CA ALA A 304 33.44 31.54 -8.11
C ALA A 304 32.63 32.78 -7.67
N MET A 305 32.38 33.70 -8.60
CA MET A 305 31.62 34.92 -8.38
C MET A 305 30.11 34.63 -8.33
N GLU A 306 29.64 33.98 -7.26
CA GLU A 306 28.22 33.94 -6.93
C GLU A 306 27.81 35.23 -6.19
N PHE A 307 27.20 36.16 -6.92
CA PHE A 307 26.65 37.42 -6.40
C PHE A 307 25.44 37.21 -5.48
N ASP A 308 24.85 36.01 -5.48
CA ASP A 308 23.66 35.68 -4.70
C ASP A 308 23.95 35.25 -3.26
N ARG A 309 25.22 35.03 -2.89
CA ARG A 309 25.60 34.59 -1.53
C ARG A 309 25.32 35.63 -0.44
N GLU A 310 25.46 36.92 -0.77
CA GLU A 310 25.22 38.02 0.16
C GLU A 310 23.77 38.53 0.11
N LYS A 311 22.96 38.05 -0.84
CA LYS A 311 21.52 38.35 -0.87
C LYS A 311 20.86 37.65 0.31
N ARG A 312 20.11 38.40 1.11
CA ARG A 312 19.26 37.83 2.18
C ARG A 312 18.32 36.81 1.54
N ARG A 313 18.52 35.53 1.84
CA ARG A 313 17.62 34.46 1.38
C ARG A 313 16.22 34.76 1.92
N PHE A 314 15.24 34.96 1.03
CA PHE A 314 13.86 35.14 1.44
C PHE A 314 13.39 33.89 2.20
N ARG A 315 12.90 34.09 3.42
CA ARG A 315 12.34 33.01 4.24
C ARG A 315 11.16 32.41 3.49
N ARG A 316 11.29 31.14 3.07
CA ARG A 316 10.16 30.42 2.47
C ARG A 316 9.03 30.36 3.51
N PRO A 317 7.79 30.75 3.16
CA PRO A 317 6.66 30.67 4.09
C PRO A 317 6.46 29.21 4.52
N LYS A 318 6.04 28.97 5.78
CA LYS A 318 5.92 27.62 6.38
C LYS A 318 5.10 26.63 5.52
N ASN A 319 4.15 27.13 4.74
CA ASN A 319 3.29 26.32 3.86
C ASN A 319 3.97 25.85 2.57
N ARG A 320 5.11 26.45 2.19
CA ARG A 320 5.95 26.09 1.02
C ARG A 320 7.33 25.57 1.44
N ALA A 321 7.54 25.38 2.74
CA ALA A 321 8.73 24.72 3.22
C ALA A 321 8.64 23.23 2.85
N PRO A 322 9.77 22.58 2.51
CA PRO A 322 9.78 21.13 2.32
C PRO A 322 9.26 20.47 3.59
N VAL A 323 8.46 19.41 3.43
CA VAL A 323 7.94 18.66 4.57
C VAL A 323 9.13 18.11 5.33
N LYS A 324 9.28 18.54 6.58
CA LYS A 324 10.22 17.92 7.51
C LYS A 324 9.68 16.55 7.85
N ASN A 325 10.57 15.58 7.86
CA ASN A 325 10.24 14.20 8.14
C ASN A 325 9.95 14.06 9.64
N ASP A 326 8.68 13.93 10.02
CA ASP A 326 8.34 13.41 11.35
C ASP A 326 8.86 11.97 11.52
N LEU A 327 9.08 11.26 10.39
CA LEU A 327 9.75 9.96 10.33
C LEU A 327 11.27 10.05 10.60
N ASP A 328 11.93 11.19 10.30
CA ASP A 328 13.35 11.42 10.68
C ASP A 328 13.49 12.00 12.08
N ASP A 329 12.47 12.59 12.71
CA ASP A 329 12.56 12.94 14.13
C ASP A 329 12.65 11.69 15.04
N SER A 330 12.56 10.49 14.43
CA SER A 330 12.92 9.18 14.97
C SER A 330 14.30 8.74 14.44
N GLN A 331 15.27 9.67 14.33
CA GLN A 331 16.65 9.36 13.93
C GLN A 331 17.09 8.12 14.70
N HIS A 332 17.41 7.07 13.94
CA HIS A 332 17.86 5.75 14.35
C HIS A 332 18.35 5.74 15.80
N HIS A 333 17.44 5.43 16.73
CA HIS A 333 17.83 5.22 18.11
C HIS A 333 18.63 3.92 18.10
N HIS A 334 19.94 4.04 18.29
CA HIS A 334 20.81 2.89 18.32
C HIS A 334 20.65 2.19 19.68
N SER A 335 19.58 1.39 19.80
CA SER A 335 19.26 0.68 21.04
C SER A 335 20.44 -0.16 21.53
N ALA A 336 20.49 -0.35 22.84
CA ALA A 336 21.46 -1.20 23.51
C ALA A 336 21.54 -2.59 22.85
N LEU A 337 22.74 -3.15 22.74
CA LEU A 337 23.00 -4.41 22.03
C LEU A 337 22.07 -5.56 22.46
N GLY A 338 21.80 -5.69 23.77
CA GLY A 338 20.91 -6.72 24.29
C GLY A 338 19.48 -6.64 23.73
N ILE A 339 18.96 -5.43 23.54
CA ILE A 339 17.62 -5.20 22.96
C ILE A 339 17.64 -5.55 21.48
N ARG A 340 18.68 -5.15 20.74
CA ARG A 340 18.80 -5.48 19.31
C ARG A 340 18.95 -6.98 19.07
N LEU A 341 19.66 -7.71 19.92
CA LEU A 341 19.77 -9.17 19.87
C LEU A 341 18.40 -9.83 20.09
N PHE A 342 17.70 -9.43 21.15
CA PHE A 342 16.33 -9.86 21.43
C PHE A 342 15.39 -9.62 20.23
N LEU A 343 15.38 -8.40 19.69
CA LEU A 343 14.53 -8.05 18.56
C LEU A 343 14.91 -8.84 17.31
N ARG A 344 16.20 -9.11 17.06
CA ARG A 344 16.62 -9.97 15.94
C ARG A 344 16.09 -11.40 16.10
N GLU A 345 16.28 -12.01 17.27
CA GLU A 345 15.78 -13.36 17.57
C GLU A 345 14.26 -13.42 17.40
N PHE A 346 13.56 -12.40 17.88
CA PHE A 346 12.12 -12.23 17.70
C PHE A 346 11.72 -12.14 16.22
N CYS A 347 12.40 -11.32 15.41
CA CYS A 347 12.13 -11.19 13.98
C CYS A 347 12.34 -12.52 13.24
N VAL A 348 13.38 -13.27 13.58
CA VAL A 348 13.61 -14.60 13.00
C VAL A 348 12.48 -15.57 13.39
N ALA A 349 12.13 -15.64 14.67
CA ALA A 349 11.05 -16.49 15.16
C ALA A 349 9.69 -16.12 14.55
N PHE A 350 9.44 -14.83 14.32
CA PHE A 350 8.23 -14.33 13.66
C PHE A 350 8.16 -14.75 12.20
N LEU A 351 9.26 -14.61 11.46
CA LEU A 351 9.38 -15.03 10.07
C LEU A 351 9.18 -16.54 9.91
N ASP A 352 9.73 -17.34 10.82
CA ASP A 352 9.60 -18.80 10.78
C ASP A 352 8.17 -19.29 11.08
N ASN A 353 7.49 -18.68 12.06
CA ASN A 353 6.28 -19.28 12.64
C ASN A 353 4.98 -18.53 12.35
N CYS A 354 5.03 -17.24 12.02
CA CYS A 354 3.84 -16.38 12.04
C CYS A 354 3.60 -15.64 10.72
N TYR A 355 4.67 -15.22 10.04
CA TYR A 355 4.59 -14.30 8.90
C TYR A 355 3.66 -14.79 7.78
N ASN A 356 3.92 -15.98 7.25
CA ASN A 356 3.12 -16.57 6.17
C ASN A 356 1.69 -16.96 6.60
N ILE A 357 1.35 -16.92 7.90
CA ILE A 357 0.00 -17.17 8.40
C ILE A 357 -0.78 -15.86 8.57
N LEU A 358 -0.12 -14.81 9.06
CA LEU A 358 -0.75 -13.52 9.38
C LEU A 358 -0.92 -12.63 8.14
N MET A 359 0.12 -12.51 7.31
CA MET A 359 0.13 -11.60 6.17
C MET A 359 -0.97 -11.89 5.12
N PRO A 360 -1.31 -13.15 4.77
CA PRO A 360 -2.41 -13.42 3.85
C PRO A 360 -3.75 -12.91 4.40
N ARG A 361 -3.98 -13.09 5.70
CA ARG A 361 -5.23 -12.68 6.35
C ARG A 361 -5.34 -11.17 6.49
N ALA A 362 -4.25 -10.52 6.88
CA ALA A 362 -4.19 -9.06 6.90
C ALA A 362 -4.47 -8.49 5.49
N ARG A 363 -3.91 -9.10 4.45
CA ARG A 363 -4.21 -8.76 3.05
C ARG A 363 -5.70 -8.91 2.74
N ASP A 364 -6.30 -10.05 3.09
CA ASP A 364 -7.73 -10.29 2.82
C ASP A 364 -8.65 -9.30 3.53
N MET A 365 -8.32 -8.89 4.76
CA MET A 365 -9.04 -7.84 5.49
C MET A 365 -8.92 -6.48 4.80
N ILE A 366 -7.74 -6.14 4.26
CA ILE A 366 -7.51 -4.91 3.50
C ILE A 366 -8.29 -4.92 2.18
N ILE A 367 -8.30 -6.05 1.46
CA ILE A 367 -9.05 -6.19 0.21
C ILE A 367 -10.55 -6.06 0.47
N LYS A 368 -11.06 -6.71 1.53
CA LYS A 368 -12.47 -6.60 1.94
C LYS A 368 -12.83 -5.24 2.56
N SER A 369 -11.85 -4.34 2.72
CA SER A 369 -12.00 -3.01 3.33
C SER A 369 -12.63 -3.07 4.74
N THR A 370 -12.33 -4.12 5.51
CA THR A 370 -12.84 -4.29 6.88
C THR A 370 -11.93 -3.67 7.94
N CYS A 371 -10.73 -3.23 7.57
CA CYS A 371 -9.74 -2.64 8.47
C CYS A 371 -9.70 -1.10 8.38
N LEU A 372 -9.08 -0.46 9.39
CA LEU A 372 -8.87 0.99 9.37
C LEU A 372 -7.71 1.35 8.44
N LEU A 373 -7.68 2.60 7.96
CA LEU A 373 -6.58 3.10 7.12
C LEU A 373 -5.22 3.14 7.85
N SER A 374 -5.22 3.17 9.19
CA SER A 374 -3.99 3.03 9.99
C SER A 374 -3.43 1.60 9.91
N ASP A 375 -4.31 0.63 9.85
CA ASP A 375 -3.95 -0.78 9.81
C ASP A 375 -3.35 -1.13 8.44
N GLU A 376 -3.85 -0.51 7.36
CA GLU A 376 -3.22 -0.60 6.02
C GLU A 376 -1.78 -0.10 6.04
N THR A 377 -1.50 1.04 6.69
CA THR A 377 -0.13 1.57 6.77
C THR A 377 0.78 0.65 7.58
N ASN A 378 0.29 0.02 8.64
CA ASN A 378 1.04 -0.95 9.42
C ASN A 378 1.36 -2.20 8.60
N PHE A 379 0.43 -2.67 7.78
CA PHE A 379 0.64 -3.79 6.87
C PHE A 379 1.75 -3.50 5.84
N PHE A 380 1.70 -2.37 5.15
CA PHE A 380 2.75 -2.01 4.19
C PHE A 380 4.10 -1.77 4.87
N TRP A 381 4.10 -1.17 6.06
CA TRP A 381 5.32 -1.02 6.85
C TRP A 381 5.92 -2.40 7.19
N ALA A 382 5.10 -3.37 7.60
CA ALA A 382 5.56 -4.72 7.91
C ALA A 382 6.11 -5.44 6.67
N ILE A 383 5.47 -5.30 5.49
CA ILE A 383 6.01 -5.81 4.23
C ILE A 383 7.41 -5.25 4.02
N ARG A 384 7.57 -3.92 4.03
CA ARG A 384 8.86 -3.26 3.84
C ARG A 384 9.91 -3.77 4.83
N PHE A 385 9.61 -3.71 6.13
CA PHE A 385 10.59 -4.03 7.18
C PHE A 385 11.05 -5.49 7.11
N PHE A 386 10.12 -6.44 7.03
CA PHE A 386 10.47 -7.86 7.07
C PHE A 386 11.12 -8.35 5.77
N THR A 387 10.72 -7.79 4.61
CA THR A 387 11.41 -8.08 3.33
C THR A 387 12.83 -7.55 3.31
N GLU A 388 13.05 -6.33 3.78
CA GLU A 388 14.38 -5.72 3.95
C GLU A 388 15.24 -6.53 4.92
N PHE A 389 14.69 -6.89 6.09
CA PHE A 389 15.36 -7.68 7.11
C PHE A 389 15.82 -9.04 6.57
N ASN A 390 14.94 -9.78 5.88
CA ASN A 390 15.27 -11.10 5.33
C ASN A 390 16.26 -11.03 4.17
N ARG A 391 16.20 -9.96 3.35
CA ARG A 391 17.18 -9.69 2.29
C ARG A 391 18.59 -9.51 2.87
N HIS A 392 18.71 -8.83 4.02
CA HIS A 392 19.99 -8.58 4.70
C HIS A 392 20.45 -9.73 5.60
N ALA A 393 19.55 -10.44 6.25
CA ALA A 393 19.87 -11.58 7.12
C ALA A 393 20.25 -12.85 6.33
N HIS A 394 20.18 -12.82 4.98
CA HIS A 394 20.42 -13.97 4.09
C HIS A 394 19.64 -15.23 4.48
N THR A 395 18.45 -15.04 5.04
CA THR A 395 17.58 -16.12 5.49
C THR A 395 16.79 -16.73 4.33
N SER A 396 16.29 -17.95 4.49
CA SER A 396 15.57 -18.66 3.42
C SER A 396 14.40 -17.83 2.89
N ILE A 397 14.32 -17.70 1.56
CA ILE A 397 13.29 -16.90 0.87
C ILE A 397 11.88 -17.45 1.12
N ASP A 398 11.76 -18.73 1.48
CA ASP A 398 10.51 -19.41 1.81
C ASP A 398 9.75 -18.72 2.97
N ARG A 399 10.49 -18.08 3.89
CA ARG A 399 9.94 -17.33 5.03
C ARG A 399 9.04 -16.16 4.63
N ILE A 400 9.23 -15.62 3.42
CA ILE A 400 8.46 -14.49 2.89
C ILE A 400 7.81 -14.84 1.55
N SER A 401 7.48 -16.11 1.36
CA SER A 401 6.77 -16.57 0.17
C SER A 401 5.44 -15.83 -0.05
N GLU A 402 4.76 -15.43 1.04
CA GLU A 402 3.49 -14.72 0.95
C GLU A 402 3.59 -13.32 0.32
N THR A 403 4.64 -12.54 0.63
CA THR A 403 4.76 -11.22 -0.01
C THR A 403 5.12 -11.32 -1.46
N LEU A 404 5.87 -12.36 -1.84
CA LEU A 404 6.36 -12.55 -3.21
C LEU A 404 5.26 -13.05 -4.17
N GLN A 405 4.05 -13.29 -3.69
CA GLN A 405 2.90 -13.61 -4.52
C GLN A 405 2.46 -12.40 -5.35
N MET A 406 1.99 -12.67 -6.58
CA MET A 406 1.47 -11.65 -7.48
C MET A 406 0.27 -10.89 -6.90
N ASN A 407 -0.57 -11.55 -6.09
CA ASN A 407 -1.72 -10.91 -5.45
C ASN A 407 -1.29 -9.79 -4.49
N THR A 408 -0.18 -9.98 -3.76
CA THR A 408 0.38 -8.96 -2.87
C THR A 408 0.96 -7.79 -3.68
N PHE A 409 1.63 -8.08 -4.80
CA PHE A 409 2.12 -7.05 -5.71
C PHE A 409 0.98 -6.23 -6.34
N HIS A 410 -0.10 -6.89 -6.78
CA HIS A 410 -1.27 -6.22 -7.32
C HIS A 410 -1.93 -5.31 -6.26
N LEU A 411 -2.13 -5.80 -5.03
CA LEU A 411 -2.66 -4.98 -3.94
C LEU A 411 -1.79 -3.73 -3.70
N LEU A 412 -0.48 -3.90 -3.70
CA LEU A 412 0.48 -2.83 -3.52
C LEU A 412 0.35 -1.77 -4.61
N HIS A 413 0.27 -2.21 -5.87
CA HIS A 413 0.06 -1.33 -7.02
C HIS A 413 -1.26 -0.56 -6.91
N THR A 414 -2.39 -1.25 -6.71
CA THR A 414 -3.72 -0.64 -6.58
C THR A 414 -3.78 0.36 -5.42
N LYS A 415 -3.19 0.05 -4.26
CA LYS A 415 -3.20 0.96 -3.10
C LYS A 415 -2.29 2.16 -3.29
N ILE A 416 -1.14 2.01 -3.95
CA ILE A 416 -0.27 3.14 -4.33
C ILE A 416 -1.00 4.08 -5.28
N ASP A 417 -1.72 3.55 -6.28
CA ASP A 417 -2.57 4.33 -7.18
C ASP A 417 -3.67 5.08 -6.43
N HIS A 418 -4.38 4.38 -5.55
CA HIS A 418 -5.38 4.99 -4.69
C HIS A 418 -4.79 6.13 -3.83
N TYR A 419 -3.65 5.93 -3.18
CA TYR A 419 -3.02 6.98 -2.37
C TYR A 419 -2.59 8.18 -3.23
N ARG A 420 -2.08 7.95 -4.44
CA ARG A 420 -1.74 9.02 -5.40
C ARG A 420 -2.98 9.83 -5.79
N GLU A 421 -4.11 9.18 -6.06
CA GLU A 421 -5.37 9.84 -6.39
C GLU A 421 -5.93 10.65 -5.20
N MET A 422 -5.88 10.07 -4.00
CA MET A 422 -6.35 10.74 -2.78
C MET A 422 -5.54 12.00 -2.45
N ILE A 423 -4.24 12.06 -2.79
CA ILE A 423 -3.43 13.30 -2.65
C ILE A 423 -3.98 14.45 -3.53
N LYS A 424 -4.62 14.12 -4.67
CA LYS A 424 -5.20 15.10 -5.60
C LYS A 424 -6.62 15.50 -5.19
N ILE A 425 -7.42 14.52 -4.74
CA ILE A 425 -8.82 14.71 -4.34
C ILE A 425 -8.90 15.39 -2.97
N ASP A 426 -8.26 14.81 -1.96
CA ASP A 426 -8.33 15.25 -0.55
C ASP A 426 -7.19 16.22 -0.22
N LYS A 427 -7.29 17.44 -0.76
CA LYS A 427 -6.32 18.52 -0.55
C LYS A 427 -6.01 18.85 0.93
N PRO A 428 -6.96 18.88 1.88
CA PRO A 428 -6.62 19.23 3.27
C PRO A 428 -5.73 18.18 3.95
N GLU A 429 -5.94 16.89 3.67
CA GLU A 429 -5.15 15.78 4.24
C GLU A 429 -4.06 15.28 3.28
N ALA A 430 -3.73 16.04 2.23
CA ALA A 430 -2.77 15.63 1.20
C ALA A 430 -1.40 15.20 1.76
N LYS A 431 -0.96 15.79 2.88
CA LYS A 431 0.29 15.39 3.56
C LYS A 431 0.19 14.03 4.23
N LEU A 432 -0.97 13.70 4.82
CA LEU A 432 -1.21 12.40 5.41
C LEU A 432 -1.22 11.32 4.32
N TRP A 433 -1.92 11.58 3.22
CA TRP A 433 -1.92 10.69 2.06
C TRP A 433 -0.52 10.53 1.43
N ALA A 434 0.28 11.60 1.39
CA ALA A 434 1.68 11.51 0.95
C ALA A 434 2.54 10.64 1.87
N LYS A 435 2.33 10.67 3.20
CA LYS A 435 3.00 9.76 4.14
C LYS A 435 2.59 8.30 3.90
N ARG A 436 1.31 8.04 3.64
CA ARG A 436 0.82 6.69 3.29
C ARG A 436 1.44 6.18 1.99
N LEU A 437 1.49 7.05 0.97
CA LEU A 437 2.16 6.78 -0.29
C LEU A 437 3.64 6.44 -0.06
N GLN A 438 4.34 7.18 0.79
CA GLN A 438 5.73 6.90 1.11
C GLN A 438 5.93 5.51 1.72
N ILE A 439 5.07 5.11 2.67
CA ILE A 439 5.15 3.78 3.29
C ILE A 439 4.84 2.68 2.27
N GLY A 440 3.75 2.83 1.50
CA GLY A 440 3.37 1.89 0.45
C GLY A 440 4.43 1.74 -0.62
N PHE A 441 5.00 2.86 -1.09
CA PHE A 441 6.08 2.84 -2.07
C PHE A 441 7.37 2.24 -1.50
N GLY A 442 7.67 2.43 -0.22
CA GLY A 442 8.78 1.75 0.44
C GLY A 442 8.63 0.22 0.42
N ALA A 443 7.41 -0.29 0.59
CA ALA A 443 7.13 -1.72 0.41
C ALA A 443 7.28 -2.18 -1.05
N PHE A 444 6.93 -1.33 -2.03
CA PHE A 444 7.15 -1.59 -3.46
C PHE A 444 8.62 -1.67 -3.81
N LYS A 445 9.43 -0.72 -3.31
CA LYS A 445 10.88 -0.73 -3.44
C LYS A 445 11.47 -2.06 -2.94
N GLU A 446 11.18 -2.45 -1.70
CA GLU A 446 11.75 -3.67 -1.13
C GLU A 446 11.24 -4.93 -1.81
N TYR A 447 10.00 -4.95 -2.32
CA TYR A 447 9.53 -6.05 -3.18
C TYR A 447 10.43 -6.22 -4.40
N ILE A 448 10.71 -5.13 -5.13
CA ILE A 448 11.57 -5.16 -6.33
C ILE A 448 13.01 -5.55 -5.99
N LEU A 449 13.57 -4.99 -4.91
CA LEU A 449 14.92 -5.34 -4.43
C LEU A 449 15.01 -6.81 -4.00
N CYS A 450 13.96 -7.35 -3.39
CA CYS A 450 13.88 -8.77 -3.04
C CYS A 450 13.89 -9.64 -4.30
N VAL A 451 13.05 -9.36 -5.29
CA VAL A 451 13.05 -10.07 -6.58
C VAL A 451 14.41 -10.01 -7.27
N LYS A 452 15.08 -8.84 -7.24
CA LYS A 452 16.45 -8.69 -7.76
C LYS A 452 17.44 -9.60 -7.01
N SER A 453 17.38 -9.64 -5.68
CA SER A 453 18.23 -10.52 -4.88
C SER A 453 17.98 -12.01 -5.18
N MET A 454 16.73 -12.39 -5.45
CA MET A 454 16.37 -13.76 -5.85
C MET A 454 16.99 -14.15 -7.20
N LEU A 455 17.11 -13.23 -8.14
CA LEU A 455 17.74 -13.49 -9.44
C LEU A 455 19.26 -13.70 -9.35
N THR A 456 19.90 -13.15 -8.32
CA THR A 456 21.34 -13.32 -8.06
C THR A 456 21.68 -14.54 -7.20
N ASN A 457 20.67 -15.25 -6.69
CA ASN A 457 20.90 -16.42 -5.84
C ASN A 457 21.39 -17.64 -6.63
N THR A 458 21.94 -18.63 -5.92
CA THR A 458 22.50 -19.85 -6.51
C THR A 458 21.46 -20.92 -6.84
N ASN A 459 20.31 -20.92 -6.17
CA ASN A 459 19.29 -21.96 -6.32
C ASN A 459 18.39 -21.70 -7.54
N GLU A 460 18.39 -22.62 -8.49
CA GLU A 460 17.60 -22.51 -9.72
C GLU A 460 16.09 -22.38 -9.50
N VAL A 461 15.53 -23.02 -8.47
CA VAL A 461 14.09 -22.95 -8.20
C VAL A 461 13.67 -21.51 -7.86
N ILE A 462 14.48 -20.85 -7.04
CA ILE A 462 14.29 -19.45 -6.65
C ILE A 462 14.44 -18.54 -7.86
N ILE A 463 15.45 -18.77 -8.71
CA ILE A 463 15.68 -17.98 -9.93
C ILE A 463 14.49 -18.12 -10.90
N ARG A 464 13.96 -19.34 -11.07
CA ARG A 464 12.78 -19.59 -11.91
C ARG A 464 11.55 -18.85 -11.37
N ALA A 465 11.27 -18.94 -10.08
CA ALA A 465 10.18 -18.22 -9.44
C ALA A 465 10.32 -16.69 -9.61
N ALA A 466 11.51 -16.14 -9.37
CA ALA A 466 11.79 -14.73 -9.58
C ALA A 466 11.66 -14.31 -11.06
N THR A 467 12.01 -15.19 -11.99
CA THR A 467 11.85 -14.93 -13.43
C THR A 467 10.38 -14.87 -13.82
N ILE A 468 9.53 -15.73 -13.27
CA ILE A 468 8.08 -15.68 -13.48
C ILE A 468 7.51 -14.37 -12.94
N ILE A 469 7.85 -14.00 -11.71
CA ILE A 469 7.41 -12.74 -11.10
C ILE A 469 7.87 -11.55 -11.95
N LYS A 470 9.15 -11.52 -12.34
CA LYS A 470 9.73 -10.48 -13.20
C LYS A 470 8.99 -10.36 -14.54
N ASN A 471 8.72 -11.49 -15.20
CA ASN A 471 7.99 -11.49 -16.47
C ASN A 471 6.59 -10.88 -16.29
N ASN A 472 5.83 -11.33 -15.30
CA ASN A 472 4.50 -10.81 -15.03
C ASN A 472 4.51 -9.29 -14.74
N ILE A 473 5.50 -8.80 -14.00
CA ILE A 473 5.67 -7.36 -13.74
C ILE A 473 5.95 -6.58 -15.03
N PHE A 474 6.81 -7.11 -15.89
CA PHE A 474 7.21 -6.41 -17.12
C PHE A 474 6.26 -6.58 -18.29
N TYR A 475 5.37 -7.58 -18.32
CA TYR A 475 4.37 -7.70 -19.39
C TYR A 475 3.14 -6.82 -19.15
N MET A 476 2.76 -6.58 -17.90
CA MET A 476 1.64 -5.69 -17.57
C MET A 476 2.04 -4.21 -17.70
N GLN A 477 1.33 -3.48 -18.57
CA GLN A 477 1.62 -2.06 -18.83
C GLN A 477 1.46 -1.17 -17.58
N GLU A 478 0.41 -1.40 -16.82
CA GLU A 478 0.08 -0.63 -15.60
C GLU A 478 1.23 -0.67 -14.57
N TYR A 479 1.90 -1.81 -14.46
CA TYR A 479 3.02 -2.01 -13.55
C TYR A 479 4.29 -1.30 -14.05
N ARG A 480 4.54 -1.31 -15.37
CA ARG A 480 5.68 -0.61 -15.98
C ARG A 480 5.57 0.91 -15.84
N GLU A 481 4.38 1.45 -16.04
CA GLU A 481 4.16 2.90 -16.03
C GLU A 481 4.13 3.50 -14.63
N GLN A 482 3.91 2.68 -13.60
CA GLN A 482 3.71 3.15 -12.23
C GLN A 482 4.87 4.00 -11.71
N ILE A 483 6.11 3.53 -11.86
CA ILE A 483 7.30 4.25 -11.38
C ILE A 483 7.47 5.58 -12.12
N TYR A 484 7.19 5.61 -13.42
CA TYR A 484 7.24 6.83 -14.21
C TYR A 484 6.18 7.84 -13.78
N ILE A 485 4.94 7.39 -13.54
CA ILE A 485 3.86 8.25 -13.06
C ILE A 485 4.21 8.84 -11.68
N LEU A 486 4.77 8.02 -10.78
CA LEU A 486 5.18 8.47 -9.45
C LEU A 486 6.32 9.49 -9.48
N LEU A 487 7.29 9.34 -10.40
CA LEU A 487 8.34 10.33 -10.65
C LEU A 487 7.79 11.66 -11.15
N ARG A 488 6.89 11.61 -12.14
CA ARG A 488 6.27 12.80 -12.71
C ARG A 488 5.43 13.56 -11.70
N ASP A 489 4.73 12.84 -10.83
CA ASP A 489 3.79 13.39 -9.86
C ASP A 489 4.47 13.83 -8.54
N TYR A 490 5.81 13.77 -8.44
CA TYR A 490 6.56 14.19 -7.26
C TYR A 490 6.42 15.70 -6.97
N ASP A 491 6.01 16.03 -5.74
CA ASP A 491 5.85 17.41 -5.27
C ASP A 491 6.59 17.64 -3.95
N ASN A 492 7.65 18.45 -3.98
CA ASN A 492 8.50 18.79 -2.82
C ASN A 492 7.74 19.53 -1.69
N THR A 493 6.52 20.03 -1.93
CA THR A 493 5.71 20.68 -0.89
C THR A 493 4.88 19.70 -0.07
N LYS A 494 4.62 18.50 -0.60
CA LYS A 494 3.76 17.47 0.03
C LYS A 494 4.53 16.22 0.40
N MET A 495 5.52 15.85 -0.42
CA MET A 495 6.32 14.64 -0.28
C MET A 495 7.67 14.95 0.37
N THR A 496 8.27 13.92 0.94
CA THR A 496 9.51 13.98 1.71
C THR A 496 10.74 13.71 0.83
N ASN A 497 11.93 14.12 1.29
CA ASN A 497 13.18 13.83 0.58
C ASN A 497 13.53 12.33 0.63
N ILE A 498 13.12 11.61 1.69
CA ILE A 498 13.29 10.14 1.77
C ILE A 498 12.50 9.47 0.66
N TYR A 499 11.25 9.88 0.46
CA TYR A 499 10.45 9.37 -0.66
C TYR A 499 11.13 9.63 -2.00
N LEU A 500 11.72 10.83 -2.19
CA LEU A 500 12.47 11.13 -3.43
C LEU A 500 13.68 10.22 -3.60
N HIS A 501 14.46 10.00 -2.54
CA HIS A 501 15.61 9.09 -2.56
C HIS A 501 15.17 7.67 -2.93
N ASP A 502 14.16 7.14 -2.23
CA ASP A 502 13.59 5.82 -2.50
C ASP A 502 13.06 5.71 -3.93
N LEU A 503 12.43 6.78 -4.44
CA LEU A 503 11.87 6.83 -5.79
C LEU A 503 12.97 6.78 -6.86
N ILE A 504 14.05 7.56 -6.68
CA ILE A 504 15.20 7.55 -7.59
C ILE A 504 15.90 6.19 -7.57
N GLU A 505 16.14 5.64 -6.38
CA GLU A 505 16.79 4.33 -6.21
C GLU A 505 15.96 3.21 -6.85
N SER A 506 14.66 3.18 -6.56
CA SER A 506 13.73 2.19 -7.15
C SER A 506 13.64 2.33 -8.67
N THR A 507 13.67 3.56 -9.20
CA THR A 507 13.67 3.80 -10.64
C THR A 507 14.93 3.26 -11.28
N HIS A 508 16.09 3.57 -10.71
CA HIS A 508 17.37 3.06 -11.20
C HIS A 508 17.37 1.53 -11.24
N GLU A 509 16.93 0.90 -10.15
CA GLU A 509 16.91 -0.55 -10.03
C GLU A 509 15.88 -1.22 -10.95
N PHE A 510 14.71 -0.62 -11.11
CA PHE A 510 13.70 -1.12 -12.03
C PHE A 510 14.14 -1.02 -13.48
N LEU A 511 14.73 0.11 -13.90
CA LEU A 511 15.24 0.29 -15.25
C LEU A 511 16.39 -0.67 -15.55
N LYS A 512 17.30 -0.89 -14.59
CA LYS A 512 18.38 -1.86 -14.74
C LYS A 512 17.84 -3.28 -14.89
N MET A 513 16.86 -3.67 -14.08
CA MET A 513 16.22 -4.99 -14.18
C MET A 513 15.47 -5.15 -15.52
N LEU A 514 14.91 -4.07 -16.06
CA LEU A 514 14.27 -4.03 -17.37
C LEU A 514 15.31 -4.14 -18.49
N GLU A 515 16.41 -3.41 -18.44
CA GLU A 515 17.52 -3.51 -19.40
C GLU A 515 18.09 -4.93 -19.46
N GLU A 516 18.30 -5.57 -18.31
CA GLU A 516 18.74 -6.97 -18.26
C GLU A 516 17.70 -7.95 -18.81
N HIS A 517 16.41 -7.61 -18.75
CA HIS A 517 15.33 -8.42 -19.31
C HIS A 517 15.26 -8.28 -20.83
N THR A 518 15.34 -7.05 -21.34
CA THR A 518 15.26 -6.76 -22.79
C THR A 518 16.53 -7.16 -23.54
N THR A 519 17.71 -7.06 -22.92
CA THR A 519 18.96 -7.53 -23.53
C THR A 519 19.02 -9.06 -23.65
N LYS A 520 18.38 -9.78 -22.71
CA LYS A 520 18.30 -11.26 -22.74
C LYS A 520 17.18 -11.77 -23.65
N LEU A 521 16.04 -11.07 -23.69
CA LEU A 521 14.92 -11.37 -24.57
C LEU A 521 15.04 -10.48 -25.81
N LYS A 522 15.68 -10.99 -26.87
CA LYS A 522 15.85 -10.31 -28.17
C LYS A 522 14.55 -9.74 -28.79
N HIS A 523 13.36 -10.12 -28.29
CA HIS A 523 12.06 -9.60 -28.69
C HIS A 523 11.23 -9.21 -27.45
N VAL A 524 10.91 -7.92 -27.33
CA VAL A 524 9.95 -7.39 -26.35
C VAL A 524 8.64 -7.13 -27.10
N PHE A 525 7.58 -7.87 -26.77
CA PHE A 525 6.24 -7.60 -27.30
C PHE A 525 5.68 -6.35 -26.61
N VAL A 526 5.67 -5.21 -27.32
CA VAL A 526 5.04 -3.97 -26.85
C VAL A 526 3.65 -3.88 -27.47
N GLN A 527 2.61 -3.92 -26.64
CA GLN A 527 1.24 -3.65 -27.08
C GLN A 527 1.15 -2.15 -27.46
N ARG A 528 0.88 -1.85 -28.74
CA ARG A 528 0.80 -0.45 -29.23
C ARG A 528 -0.36 0.28 -28.52
N CYS A 529 -0.06 1.33 -27.76
CA CYS A 529 -1.07 2.27 -27.26
C CYS A 529 -1.64 3.12 -28.40
N ARG A 530 -2.95 3.03 -28.65
CA ARG A 530 -3.68 3.93 -29.55
C ARG A 530 -3.77 5.32 -28.91
N THR A 531 -2.91 6.27 -29.29
CA THR A 531 -3.01 7.66 -28.83
C THR A 531 -4.19 8.39 -29.49
N ALA A 532 -5.09 8.93 -28.66
CA ALA A 532 -6.26 9.72 -29.06
C ALA A 532 -5.87 11.02 -29.79
N ARG A 533 -6.47 11.29 -30.96
CA ARG A 533 -6.36 12.58 -31.67
C ARG A 533 -7.27 13.63 -31.05
N LYS A 534 -6.69 14.81 -30.77
CA LYS A 534 -7.37 16.04 -30.35
C LYS A 534 -8.33 16.55 -31.42
N SER A 535 -9.49 17.03 -30.96
CA SER A 535 -10.50 17.71 -31.75
C SER A 535 -10.03 19.09 -32.21
N THR A 536 -10.23 19.42 -33.49
CA THR A 536 -10.50 20.80 -33.94
C THR A 536 -11.58 20.79 -35.01
N THR A 537 -12.76 21.24 -34.61
CA THR A 537 -13.72 22.01 -35.42
C THR A 537 -12.94 22.97 -36.35
N THR A 538 -13.22 23.09 -37.65
CA THR A 538 -14.45 23.70 -38.20
C THR A 538 -14.63 23.47 -39.72
N LYS A 539 -15.84 22.99 -40.07
CA LYS A 539 -16.74 23.38 -41.18
C LYS A 539 -16.37 23.17 -42.67
N LYS A 540 -17.15 22.24 -43.23
CA LYS A 540 -17.87 22.21 -44.53
C LYS A 540 -17.08 21.81 -45.79
N LYS A 541 -17.30 20.56 -46.23
CA LYS A 541 -18.07 20.25 -47.47
C LYS A 541 -18.38 18.74 -47.58
N LYS A 542 -19.66 18.47 -47.85
CA LYS A 542 -20.33 17.32 -48.50
C LYS A 542 -19.86 15.89 -48.17
N ASN A 543 -20.79 15.13 -47.60
CA ASN A 543 -20.81 13.67 -47.54
C ASN A 543 -20.62 13.07 -48.94
N GLU A 544 -19.62 12.21 -49.08
CA GLU A 544 -19.67 11.05 -49.98
C GLU A 544 -19.70 9.82 -49.09
N ASN A 545 -20.86 9.14 -49.11
CA ASN A 545 -21.00 7.79 -48.64
C ASN A 545 -20.12 6.90 -49.51
N THR A 546 -19.19 6.17 -48.92
CA THR A 546 -18.55 5.03 -49.57
C THR A 546 -19.47 3.83 -49.40
N GLU A 547 -20.25 3.58 -50.45
CA GLU A 547 -20.88 2.29 -50.73
C GLU A 547 -19.81 1.20 -50.74
N LYS A 548 -19.97 0.18 -49.90
CA LYS A 548 -19.34 -1.11 -50.16
C LYS A 548 -20.17 -1.76 -51.25
N ASN A 549 -19.57 -1.96 -52.43
CA ASN A 549 -20.18 -2.61 -53.59
C ASN A 549 -20.83 -3.94 -53.19
N GLU A 550 -22.14 -4.05 -53.37
CA GLU A 550 -22.84 -5.33 -53.47
C GLU A 550 -22.38 -6.03 -54.78
N PRO A 551 -22.15 -7.36 -54.78
CA PRO A 551 -21.98 -8.08 -56.03
C PRO A 551 -23.28 -8.00 -56.85
N PRO A 552 -23.22 -7.92 -58.18
CA PRO A 552 -24.42 -7.96 -59.02
C PRO A 552 -25.20 -9.26 -58.78
N ASN A 553 -26.53 -9.18 -58.64
CA ASN A 553 -27.41 -10.34 -58.43
C ASN A 553 -27.17 -11.50 -59.42
N GLU A 554 -26.68 -11.22 -60.63
CA GLU A 554 -26.35 -12.22 -61.64
C GLU A 554 -25.21 -13.17 -61.23
N GLN A 555 -24.23 -12.70 -60.44
CA GLN A 555 -23.11 -13.53 -59.96
C GLN A 555 -23.51 -14.44 -58.78
N LEU A 556 -24.39 -13.95 -57.90
CA LEU A 556 -24.95 -14.76 -56.81
C LEU A 556 -25.87 -15.87 -57.34
N GLU A 557 -26.58 -15.63 -58.45
CA GLU A 557 -27.36 -16.66 -59.13
C GLU A 557 -26.48 -17.72 -59.81
N GLU A 558 -25.35 -17.34 -60.42
CA GLU A 558 -24.39 -18.31 -60.96
C GLU A 558 -23.74 -19.17 -59.87
N GLU A 559 -23.36 -18.60 -58.72
CA GLU A 559 -22.80 -19.36 -57.59
C GLU A 559 -23.82 -20.30 -56.93
N TRP A 560 -25.07 -19.83 -56.79
CA TRP A 560 -26.17 -20.65 -56.31
C TRP A 560 -26.42 -21.85 -57.24
N GLN A 561 -26.49 -21.63 -58.56
CA GLN A 561 -26.72 -22.69 -59.54
C GLN A 561 -25.55 -23.67 -59.62
N ASN A 562 -24.30 -23.18 -59.59
CA ASN A 562 -23.12 -24.01 -59.86
C ASN A 562 -22.55 -24.77 -58.64
N GLN A 563 -22.75 -24.29 -57.41
CA GLN A 563 -22.07 -24.86 -56.23
C GLN A 563 -23.00 -25.26 -55.08
N ILE A 564 -24.11 -24.54 -54.89
CA ILE A 564 -24.98 -24.72 -53.72
C ILE A 564 -26.20 -25.57 -54.06
N SER A 565 -26.82 -25.36 -55.24
CA SER A 565 -28.10 -25.97 -55.59
C SER A 565 -28.10 -27.50 -55.61
N GLU A 566 -27.09 -28.12 -56.24
CA GLU A 566 -26.98 -29.58 -56.37
C GLU A 566 -26.75 -30.25 -55.01
N ARG A 567 -25.85 -29.68 -54.20
CA ARG A 567 -25.48 -30.22 -52.88
C ARG A 567 -26.57 -30.01 -51.83
N LEU A 568 -27.24 -28.85 -51.84
CA LEU A 568 -28.38 -28.57 -50.97
C LEU A 568 -29.57 -29.47 -51.34
N SER A 569 -29.80 -29.75 -52.63
CA SER A 569 -30.85 -30.66 -53.09
C SER A 569 -30.60 -32.12 -52.65
N CYS A 570 -29.35 -32.60 -52.73
CA CYS A 570 -28.98 -33.92 -52.22
C CYS A 570 -29.18 -34.07 -50.69
N LEU A 571 -28.83 -33.03 -49.92
CA LEU A 571 -29.01 -33.01 -48.46
C LEU A 571 -30.48 -32.94 -48.05
N LEU A 572 -31.30 -32.17 -48.77
CA LEU A 572 -32.74 -32.05 -48.51
C LEU A 572 -33.54 -33.30 -48.91
N GLN A 573 -33.10 -34.03 -49.93
CA GLN A 573 -33.69 -35.32 -50.35
C GLN A 573 -33.27 -36.51 -49.48
N GLY A 574 -32.35 -36.31 -48.52
CA GLY A 574 -31.93 -37.34 -47.55
C GLY A 574 -30.94 -38.37 -48.11
N LEU A 575 -30.18 -38.02 -49.16
CA LEU A 575 -29.16 -38.90 -49.76
C LEU A 575 -27.78 -38.81 -49.07
N GLU A 576 -27.55 -37.76 -48.29
CA GLU A 576 -26.39 -37.59 -47.38
C GLU A 576 -26.89 -37.35 -45.95
N GLU A 577 -26.28 -38.02 -44.95
CA GLU A 577 -26.63 -37.85 -43.52
C GLU A 577 -26.07 -36.53 -42.98
N VAL A 578 -26.96 -35.65 -42.49
CA VAL A 578 -26.59 -34.42 -41.77
C VAL A 578 -25.78 -34.80 -40.53
N SER A 579 -24.48 -34.49 -40.53
CA SER A 579 -23.52 -34.91 -39.50
C SER A 579 -23.62 -34.12 -38.19
N ILE A 580 -24.60 -33.23 -38.05
CA ILE A 580 -24.78 -32.34 -36.91
C ILE A 580 -26.06 -32.74 -36.17
N ASN A 581 -25.92 -33.16 -34.91
CA ASN A 581 -27.04 -33.49 -34.05
C ASN A 581 -27.89 -32.23 -33.79
N LYS A 582 -29.22 -32.38 -33.88
CA LYS A 582 -30.23 -31.32 -33.69
C LYS A 582 -30.12 -30.57 -32.34
N SER A 583 -29.37 -31.12 -31.37
CA SER A 583 -29.17 -30.59 -30.03
C SER A 583 -27.99 -29.62 -29.87
N ASP A 584 -27.06 -29.56 -30.82
CA ASP A 584 -25.83 -28.73 -30.67
C ASP A 584 -25.99 -27.30 -31.24
N VAL A 585 -27.12 -27.01 -31.90
CA VAL A 585 -27.32 -25.76 -32.61
C VAL A 585 -28.40 -24.94 -31.91
N CYS A 586 -27.99 -23.89 -31.19
CA CYS A 586 -28.91 -22.95 -30.55
C CYS A 586 -29.12 -21.71 -31.45
N PRO A 587 -30.35 -21.48 -31.96
CA PRO A 587 -30.62 -20.41 -32.91
C PRO A 587 -30.75 -19.01 -32.26
N PHE A 588 -30.96 -18.94 -30.93
CA PHE A 588 -30.99 -17.69 -30.16
C PHE A 588 -29.95 -17.70 -29.04
N ASP A 589 -29.56 -16.52 -28.57
CA ASP A 589 -28.64 -16.35 -27.44
C ASP A 589 -29.41 -15.99 -26.17
N ALA A 590 -29.44 -16.92 -25.22
CA ALA A 590 -30.14 -16.77 -23.94
C ALA A 590 -29.44 -15.79 -22.97
N LEU A 591 -28.20 -15.38 -23.25
CA LEU A 591 -27.43 -14.41 -22.46
C LEU A 591 -27.50 -12.99 -23.05
N SER A 592 -28.12 -12.83 -24.22
CA SER A 592 -28.31 -11.52 -24.87
C SER A 592 -29.45 -10.73 -24.20
N GLU A 593 -29.27 -9.42 -24.06
CA GLU A 593 -30.28 -8.51 -23.50
C GLU A 593 -31.47 -8.26 -24.47
N VAL A 594 -31.38 -8.73 -25.72
CA VAL A 594 -32.40 -8.57 -26.76
C VAL A 594 -33.50 -9.63 -26.60
N PRO A 595 -34.79 -9.26 -26.60
CA PRO A 595 -35.89 -10.22 -26.47
C PRO A 595 -35.89 -11.27 -27.60
N ILE A 596 -36.30 -12.50 -27.27
CA ILE A 596 -36.21 -13.69 -28.14
C ILE A 596 -36.90 -13.48 -29.50
N ASP A 597 -38.00 -12.73 -29.55
CA ASP A 597 -38.74 -12.47 -30.79
C ASP A 597 -37.97 -11.57 -31.76
N ASP A 598 -37.10 -10.68 -31.26
CA ASP A 598 -36.29 -9.76 -32.10
C ASP A 598 -34.96 -10.40 -32.55
N GLN A 599 -34.61 -11.59 -32.04
CA GLN A 599 -33.39 -12.31 -32.41
C GLN A 599 -33.55 -13.12 -33.72
N SER A 600 -34.75 -13.17 -34.30
CA SER A 600 -35.02 -13.86 -35.57
C SER A 600 -34.20 -13.30 -36.74
N ILE A 601 -34.00 -11.98 -36.78
CA ILE A 601 -33.20 -11.28 -37.81
C ILE A 601 -31.72 -11.69 -37.73
N THR A 602 -31.19 -11.85 -36.51
CA THR A 602 -29.81 -12.31 -36.28
C THR A 602 -29.65 -13.78 -36.67
N ALA A 603 -30.67 -14.61 -36.44
CA ALA A 603 -30.68 -16.00 -36.91
C ALA A 603 -30.67 -16.10 -38.44
N VAL A 604 -31.45 -15.27 -39.15
CA VAL A 604 -31.42 -15.18 -40.64
C VAL A 604 -30.02 -14.77 -41.13
N ALA A 605 -29.38 -13.80 -40.49
CA ALA A 605 -28.02 -13.37 -40.84
C ALA A 605 -26.98 -14.50 -40.64
N ARG A 606 -27.11 -15.31 -39.58
CA ARG A 606 -26.25 -16.49 -39.34
C ARG A 606 -26.45 -17.56 -40.39
N ILE A 607 -27.69 -17.82 -40.81
CA ILE A 607 -28.01 -18.79 -41.86
C ILE A 607 -27.45 -18.31 -43.21
N GLN A 608 -27.63 -17.02 -43.54
CA GLN A 608 -27.10 -16.42 -44.76
C GLN A 608 -25.57 -16.52 -44.82
N HIS A 609 -24.90 -16.24 -43.71
CA HIS A 609 -23.45 -16.34 -43.59
C HIS A 609 -22.95 -17.79 -43.75
N ALA A 610 -23.62 -18.76 -43.12
CA ALA A 610 -23.29 -20.19 -43.26
C ALA A 610 -23.47 -20.69 -44.71
N LEU A 611 -24.49 -20.21 -45.42
CA LEU A 611 -24.68 -20.51 -46.85
C LEU A 611 -23.57 -19.93 -47.72
N ARG A 612 -23.09 -18.71 -47.44
CA ARG A 612 -21.99 -18.06 -48.18
C ARG A 612 -20.62 -18.67 -47.93
N ILE A 613 -20.40 -19.26 -46.75
CA ILE A 613 -19.17 -20.00 -46.40
C ILE A 613 -19.25 -21.49 -46.84
N ASN A 614 -20.34 -21.89 -47.51
CA ASN A 614 -20.57 -23.25 -48.01
C ASN A 614 -20.65 -24.33 -46.90
N LYS A 615 -21.12 -23.94 -45.70
CA LYS A 615 -21.44 -24.85 -44.58
C LYS A 615 -22.93 -25.19 -44.59
N LEU A 616 -23.34 -26.02 -45.54
CA LEU A 616 -24.75 -26.31 -45.81
C LEU A 616 -25.43 -27.11 -44.67
N ASP A 617 -24.70 -28.02 -44.01
CA ASP A 617 -25.22 -28.81 -42.90
C ASP A 617 -25.60 -27.94 -41.69
N GLU A 618 -24.76 -26.96 -41.37
CA GLU A 618 -24.97 -26.00 -40.28
C GLU A 618 -26.12 -25.04 -40.61
N ALA A 619 -26.21 -24.61 -41.87
CA ALA A 619 -27.29 -23.75 -42.35
C ALA A 619 -28.67 -24.44 -42.28
N ILE A 620 -28.78 -25.71 -42.69
CA ILE A 620 -30.02 -26.49 -42.63
C ILE A 620 -30.40 -26.80 -41.17
N ALA A 621 -29.43 -27.16 -40.33
CA ALA A 621 -29.66 -27.40 -38.91
C ALA A 621 -30.14 -26.12 -38.18
N LEU A 622 -29.49 -24.97 -38.43
CA LEU A 622 -29.91 -23.67 -37.91
C LEU A 622 -31.29 -23.26 -38.40
N PHE A 623 -31.60 -23.47 -39.68
CA PHE A 623 -32.91 -23.16 -40.26
C PHE A 623 -34.04 -23.99 -39.61
N ARG A 624 -33.84 -25.31 -39.47
CA ARG A 624 -34.82 -26.20 -38.83
C ARG A 624 -34.99 -25.93 -37.33
N ALA A 625 -33.91 -25.61 -36.62
CA ALA A 625 -33.97 -25.22 -35.21
C ALA A 625 -34.66 -23.86 -35.03
N SER A 626 -34.41 -22.90 -35.92
CA SER A 626 -35.05 -21.57 -35.89
C SER A 626 -36.55 -21.66 -36.16
N ARG A 627 -36.99 -22.61 -37.01
CA ARG A 627 -38.41 -22.89 -37.27
C ARG A 627 -39.16 -23.41 -36.04
N GLU A 628 -38.53 -24.23 -35.21
CA GLU A 628 -39.14 -24.73 -33.96
C GLU A 628 -39.32 -23.61 -32.91
N VAL A 629 -38.45 -22.59 -32.93
CA VAL A 629 -38.48 -21.46 -31.99
C VAL A 629 -39.43 -20.36 -32.47
N TRP A 630 -39.49 -20.07 -33.78
CA TRP A 630 -40.32 -19.00 -34.35
C TRP A 630 -41.30 -19.51 -35.44
N PRO A 631 -42.38 -20.23 -35.06
CA PRO A 631 -43.35 -20.79 -36.02
C PRO A 631 -44.31 -19.76 -36.65
N ILE A 632 -44.30 -18.50 -36.17
CA ILE A 632 -45.26 -17.45 -36.57
C ILE A 632 -44.70 -16.56 -37.69
N GLU A 633 -43.37 -16.45 -37.81
CA GLU A 633 -42.75 -15.65 -38.85
C GLU A 633 -42.71 -16.41 -40.19
N LYS A 634 -43.25 -15.79 -41.25
CA LYS A 634 -43.28 -16.35 -42.61
C LYS A 634 -41.89 -16.58 -43.24
N THR A 635 -40.82 -16.20 -42.54
CA THR A 635 -39.41 -16.27 -42.97
C THR A 635 -38.83 -17.68 -42.91
N PHE A 636 -39.32 -18.54 -42.01
CA PHE A 636 -38.81 -19.92 -41.82
C PHE A 636 -39.80 -21.02 -42.25
N GLY A 637 -41.01 -20.63 -42.66
CA GLY A 637 -42.05 -21.53 -43.18
C GLY A 637 -42.85 -22.28 -42.09
N TYR A 638 -43.88 -23.04 -42.51
CA TYR A 638 -44.77 -23.80 -41.61
C TYR A 638 -44.22 -25.19 -41.27
N GLU A 639 -44.78 -25.84 -40.23
CA GLU A 639 -44.29 -27.12 -39.68
C GLU A 639 -44.29 -28.30 -40.70
N ASP A 640 -45.19 -28.30 -41.69
CA ASP A 640 -45.35 -29.36 -42.71
C ASP A 640 -44.97 -28.91 -44.13
N ILE A 641 -43.74 -28.41 -44.32
CA ILE A 641 -43.21 -27.98 -45.61
C ILE A 641 -42.49 -29.11 -46.36
N GLY A 642 -42.70 -29.19 -47.68
CA GLY A 642 -41.98 -30.11 -48.57
C GLY A 642 -40.54 -29.65 -48.85
N ALA A 643 -39.64 -30.59 -49.17
CA ALA A 643 -38.22 -30.30 -49.42
C ALA A 643 -37.97 -29.24 -50.52
N GLU A 644 -38.89 -29.12 -51.48
CA GLU A 644 -38.82 -28.10 -52.56
C GLU A 644 -39.13 -26.68 -52.05
N GLU A 645 -40.02 -26.55 -51.07
CA GLU A 645 -40.35 -25.27 -50.45
C GLU A 645 -39.28 -24.84 -49.43
N GLU A 646 -38.66 -25.79 -48.71
CA GLU A 646 -37.47 -25.54 -47.86
C GLU A 646 -36.29 -25.02 -48.70
N PHE A 647 -36.08 -25.59 -49.89
CA PHE A 647 -35.08 -25.14 -50.85
C PHE A 647 -35.31 -23.69 -51.31
N ASN A 648 -36.56 -23.33 -51.62
CA ASN A 648 -36.90 -21.99 -52.10
C ASN A 648 -36.74 -20.93 -50.99
N LEU A 649 -37.09 -21.23 -49.75
CA LEU A 649 -36.91 -20.30 -48.63
C LEU A 649 -35.42 -20.06 -48.32
N LEU A 650 -34.58 -21.10 -48.38
CA LEU A 650 -33.13 -20.94 -48.23
C LEU A 650 -32.53 -20.14 -49.40
N ARG A 651 -33.07 -20.28 -50.62
CA ARG A 651 -32.71 -19.44 -51.75
C ARG A 651 -33.09 -17.98 -51.53
N GLU A 652 -34.28 -17.70 -51.02
CA GLU A 652 -34.72 -16.33 -50.71
C GLU A 652 -33.82 -15.67 -49.65
N ILE A 653 -33.42 -16.41 -48.61
CA ILE A 653 -32.48 -15.94 -47.58
C ILE A 653 -31.09 -15.67 -48.18
N TYR A 654 -30.61 -16.53 -49.09
CA TYR A 654 -29.33 -16.34 -49.77
C TYR A 654 -29.32 -15.07 -50.64
N MET A 655 -30.40 -14.85 -51.39
CA MET A 655 -30.56 -13.74 -52.35
C MET A 655 -30.87 -12.38 -51.70
N THR A 656 -31.17 -12.35 -50.39
CA THR A 656 -31.38 -11.11 -49.64
C THR A 656 -30.06 -10.32 -49.53
N SER A 657 -30.13 -8.98 -49.44
CA SER A 657 -28.94 -8.13 -49.24
C SER A 657 -28.07 -8.62 -48.07
N ASN A 658 -26.76 -8.38 -48.14
CA ASN A 658 -25.83 -8.97 -47.18
C ASN A 658 -26.06 -8.45 -45.74
N MET A 659 -26.48 -9.34 -44.82
CA MET A 659 -26.79 -9.00 -43.43
C MET A 659 -25.59 -9.16 -42.47
N ASP A 660 -24.38 -9.38 -42.99
CA ASP A 660 -23.15 -9.63 -42.19
C ASP A 660 -22.85 -8.54 -41.13
N ASN A 661 -23.34 -7.31 -41.30
CA ASN A 661 -23.15 -6.23 -40.32
C ASN A 661 -23.93 -6.43 -39.00
N LEU A 662 -24.87 -7.37 -38.95
CA LEU A 662 -25.68 -7.70 -37.77
C LEU A 662 -25.09 -8.84 -36.94
N LEU A 663 -24.02 -9.50 -37.42
CA LEU A 663 -23.35 -10.57 -36.69
C LEU A 663 -22.37 -9.98 -35.66
N PRO A 664 -22.35 -10.49 -34.42
CA PRO A 664 -21.31 -10.12 -33.46
C PRO A 664 -19.94 -10.54 -34.03
N LYS A 665 -19.00 -9.60 -34.11
CA LYS A 665 -17.62 -9.90 -34.51
C LYS A 665 -16.98 -10.77 -33.45
N ASN A 666 -16.83 -12.07 -33.75
CA ASN A 666 -15.98 -12.95 -32.97
C ASN A 666 -14.57 -12.38 -32.99
N THR A 667 -14.08 -11.98 -31.81
CA THR A 667 -12.72 -11.49 -31.60
C THR A 667 -11.92 -12.66 -31.09
N ASP A 668 -11.62 -13.60 -31.98
CA ASP A 668 -10.56 -14.58 -31.79
C ASP A 668 -10.11 -15.03 -33.18
N GLU A 669 -8.79 -14.92 -33.40
CA GLU A 669 -8.01 -15.34 -34.58
C GLU A 669 -7.86 -14.30 -35.72
N ASP A 670 -6.59 -13.89 -35.90
CA ASP A 670 -5.96 -13.14 -37.01
C ASP A 670 -6.06 -11.60 -37.08
N ASP A 671 -4.97 -10.93 -36.66
CA ASP A 671 -4.60 -9.57 -37.08
C ASP A 671 -3.06 -9.47 -37.26
N GLU A 672 -2.55 -10.19 -38.26
CA GLU A 672 -1.28 -9.84 -38.95
C GLU A 672 -1.61 -8.90 -40.13
N ASN A 673 -0.76 -7.86 -40.31
CA ASN A 673 -0.67 -6.94 -41.45
C ASN A 673 -1.73 -5.82 -41.58
N ASN A 674 -1.32 -4.59 -41.23
CA ASN A 674 -1.18 -3.52 -42.23
C ASN A 674 -0.39 -2.32 -41.69
N GLU A 675 0.69 -2.01 -42.41
CA GLU A 675 1.49 -0.79 -42.39
C GLU A 675 0.83 0.32 -43.25
N GLU A 676 1.48 1.49 -43.26
CA GLU A 676 1.39 2.67 -44.16
C GLU A 676 1.04 3.96 -43.38
N GLU A 677 2.05 4.72 -42.94
CA GLU A 677 2.86 5.74 -43.64
C GLU A 677 2.23 7.15 -43.61
N TYR A 678 3.02 8.09 -43.08
CA TYR A 678 2.76 9.53 -43.05
C TYR A 678 3.70 10.21 -44.04
N GLU A 679 3.17 11.06 -44.92
CA GLU A 679 3.97 12.12 -45.56
C GLU A 679 4.05 13.34 -44.63
N GLU A 680 5.30 13.76 -44.36
CA GLU A 680 5.66 14.96 -43.63
C GLU A 680 5.55 16.23 -44.50
N GLY A 681 5.04 17.31 -43.90
CA GLY A 681 5.18 18.67 -44.42
C GLY A 681 5.92 19.54 -43.41
N HIS A 682 7.18 19.85 -43.70
CA HIS A 682 7.97 20.92 -43.08
C HIS A 682 7.24 22.27 -43.13
N ASP A 683 7.35 23.09 -42.08
CA ASP A 683 7.76 24.48 -42.29
C ASP A 683 8.32 25.14 -41.02
N GLU A 684 9.59 25.53 -41.11
CA GLU A 684 10.24 26.52 -40.24
C GLU A 684 9.96 27.92 -40.80
N GLY A 685 9.65 28.90 -39.94
CA GLY A 685 9.44 30.27 -40.42
C GLY A 685 9.31 31.34 -39.34
N MET A 686 10.46 31.73 -38.78
CA MET A 686 10.80 33.05 -38.22
C MET A 686 9.67 34.03 -37.84
N LYS A 687 9.57 34.35 -36.54
CA LYS A 687 9.96 35.66 -35.97
C LYS A 687 9.85 35.68 -34.44
#